data_AF-A0A7Z7CIL3-F1
#
_entry.id   AF-A0A7Z7CIL3-F1
#
_cell.length_a   1.000
_cell.length_b   1.000
_cell.length_c   1.000
_cell.angle_alpha   90.00
_cell.angle_beta   90.00
_cell.angle_gamma   90.00
#
_symmetry.space_group_name_H-M   'P 1'
#
loop_
_entity.id
_entity.type
_entity.pdbx_description
1 polymer ?
#
loop_
_entity_poly.entity_id
_entity_poly.type
_entity_poly.pdbx_seq_one_letter_code
_entity_poly.pdbx_strand_id
1 'polypeptide(L)'
;MSSAQVKRTKLIIFSDPTFPVEGTLPTQGALDSWKASEEIIVVGADELASALSTAAGEGCFVNLHAPYFPKSAWTAIAAFLHQGGSLISVGGAPFKRPVRQENGAWISESEQTAYHQELYIHEALKVSAAKVDSLISSEDISLLAGKEGLFESADTWNLVPHTTKTSDLPHQMGSSGPMSTQISPLLRGRSKDGRSIAAPIVLWENSRSTFAGSRWLFVHLPLTAAFWEQNGAAEMVNWAQYCAKGVTELSLKPNYAAYDLGERASLILQTQILQRAGSRRSEPELWTIDLTVEREDRTNGTVEKVWNHQLEMELSGEQRFERILLPFSIESGLYRIIGRVQAPDGEVRILRQGFWGQDAALLAEGGVITRSRDYFIKDGRPLPVVGMTYMTSDVARKFLFLPNADVWDRDMAQMAKAGINWIRTGIWTAYRNMMQVDGHMSEDVLRAIDAFLLTAKRHGLQVTFTFFSFTPETWEGTNPYLDPQSVDAQKRFIRSIVSRHRHSTHVDWDLINEPSMFDPVRIFSDGPRSARDSYEQQAFIAWLQQRHQTIEALQEAWNMSPKQLPDFTAAVIPEPEEINFDVQDMHKAKKGTRWLDYCLFSMEMHNVWARELVGTIKDLVPHHLVTVGQDEALGAQRPSPFFYESEVDYTTVHSWWLNDDLIWDGIFAKTPHKPNLIQETGIMYVETPDGRAKRTEEELHSILERKYAYAFSTGGAGAVQWIWNTNFYMDNANESHIGALRADGTEKPEADVSYDFGRFMEQIRDLFTDRELEDIAVVFPYSNDFSNRSLAYDATTKLTRVMAYELKQPFRAVSEYHLEALKQQPPKLIMVPSPHNMDSDALSELLNFAENEGATLLITGPLGLDAYWKTSDRVDHLVGQRSLGNVQREEMLNINGVNHRVTYGRRRIAEVAKETLLHAENHTPDEVVVLPLGNGKLIWSPLPLELNSRDEPLADLYRYASEVAGIENELEWISGGDLAGIYGRKLSFPKGNLYVFVSEFALNHEVKVRDTRTGAIYTFLLEKNRSVLFATDAAGQLQAVYRPDEVEIVQQEVEGE
;
A
#
# COMPACT_ATOMS: atom_id res chain seq x y z
N MET A 1 34.43 -5.42 -52.91
CA MET A 1 35.09 -4.66 -51.83
C MET A 1 35.01 -3.19 -52.18
N SER A 2 34.02 -2.51 -51.61
CA SER A 2 33.85 -1.06 -51.65
C SER A 2 33.80 -0.66 -50.18
N SER A 3 34.75 0.16 -49.73
CA SER A 3 34.79 0.67 -48.35
C SER A 3 33.51 1.46 -48.09
N ALA A 4 32.56 0.84 -47.37
CA ALA A 4 31.46 1.55 -46.77
C ALA A 4 32.08 2.58 -45.80
N GLN A 5 31.87 3.87 -46.09
CA GLN A 5 32.10 4.91 -45.09
C GLN A 5 31.15 4.62 -43.92
N VAL A 6 31.68 4.02 -42.86
CA VAL A 6 31.00 3.97 -41.56
C VAL A 6 30.71 5.43 -41.20
N LYS A 7 29.42 5.80 -41.19
CA LYS A 7 28.97 7.08 -40.66
C LYS A 7 29.45 7.13 -39.20
N ARG A 8 30.47 7.93 -38.90
CA ARG A 8 31.01 8.05 -37.55
C ARG A 8 29.96 8.71 -36.65
N THR A 9 29.69 8.07 -35.52
CA THR A 9 28.68 8.50 -34.55
C THR A 9 29.08 9.82 -33.91
N LYS A 10 28.20 10.84 -33.95
CA LYS A 10 28.49 12.17 -33.39
C LYS A 10 28.26 12.18 -31.87
N LEU A 11 29.27 12.60 -31.12
CA LEU A 11 29.20 12.82 -29.67
C LEU A 11 29.19 14.33 -29.40
N ILE A 12 28.12 14.85 -28.81
CA ILE A 12 27.99 16.29 -28.51
C ILE A 12 28.24 16.48 -27.02
N ILE A 13 29.34 17.13 -26.65
CA ILE A 13 29.70 17.38 -25.26
C ILE A 13 29.49 18.85 -24.93
N PHE A 14 28.54 19.14 -24.05
CA PHE A 14 28.36 20.47 -23.49
C PHE A 14 29.33 20.66 -22.31
N SER A 15 30.30 21.55 -22.53
CA SER A 15 31.34 21.90 -21.54
C SER A 15 31.73 23.36 -21.72
N ASP A 16 31.16 24.24 -20.90
CA ASP A 16 31.39 25.68 -20.93
C ASP A 16 31.99 26.16 -19.59
N PRO A 17 33.27 26.57 -19.56
CA PRO A 17 33.92 27.03 -18.33
C PRO A 17 33.27 28.23 -17.66
N THR A 18 32.41 28.97 -18.37
CA THR A 18 31.68 30.14 -17.83
C THR A 18 30.32 29.77 -17.26
N PHE A 19 29.81 28.57 -17.58
CA PHE A 19 28.47 28.12 -17.21
C PHE A 19 28.47 27.43 -15.84
N PRO A 20 27.39 27.49 -15.05
CA PRO A 20 27.31 26.81 -13.75
C PRO A 20 27.51 25.30 -13.84
N VAL A 21 28.19 24.69 -12.85
CA VAL A 21 28.44 23.25 -12.78
C VAL A 21 28.50 22.78 -11.31
N GLU A 22 27.99 21.58 -11.03
CA GLU A 22 28.26 20.86 -9.78
C GLU A 22 29.44 19.89 -10.02
N GLY A 23 30.63 20.26 -9.56
CA GLY A 23 31.85 19.46 -9.70
C GLY A 23 32.96 20.16 -10.51
N THR A 24 33.93 19.38 -10.96
CA THR A 24 35.10 19.83 -11.71
C THR A 24 34.92 19.53 -13.19
N LEU A 25 35.18 20.52 -14.06
CA LEU A 25 35.19 20.33 -15.51
C LEU A 25 36.48 19.63 -15.99
N PRO A 26 36.48 19.04 -17.19
CA PRO A 26 37.66 18.40 -17.76
C PRO A 26 38.87 19.34 -17.85
N THR A 27 40.07 18.77 -17.76
CA THR A 27 41.31 19.54 -17.96
C THR A 27 41.41 20.07 -19.40
N GLN A 28 42.15 21.16 -19.60
CA GLN A 28 42.34 21.73 -20.95
C GLN A 28 42.91 20.69 -21.94
N GLY A 29 43.84 19.84 -21.49
CA GLY A 29 44.38 18.76 -22.32
C GLY A 29 43.33 17.73 -22.75
N ALA A 30 42.37 17.39 -21.89
CA ALA A 30 41.25 16.53 -22.24
C ALA A 30 40.32 17.20 -23.27
N LEU A 31 40.00 18.49 -23.08
CA LEU A 31 39.20 19.27 -24.03
C LEU A 31 39.86 19.38 -25.41
N ASP A 32 41.17 19.65 -25.45
CA ASP A 32 41.94 19.73 -26.68
C ASP A 32 41.99 18.38 -27.40
N SER A 33 42.12 17.28 -26.64
CA SER A 33 42.05 15.92 -27.17
C SER A 33 40.68 15.60 -27.78
N TRP A 34 39.60 16.03 -27.13
CA TRP A 34 38.24 15.84 -27.67
C TRP A 34 38.01 16.68 -28.92
N LYS A 35 38.44 17.95 -28.92
CA LYS A 35 38.33 18.85 -30.10
C LYS A 35 39.15 18.38 -31.30
N ALA A 36 40.21 17.62 -31.08
CA ALA A 36 41.02 17.03 -32.15
C ALA A 36 40.32 15.80 -32.80
N SER A 37 39.30 15.23 -32.17
CA SER A 37 38.53 14.11 -32.73
C SER A 37 37.48 14.61 -33.73
N GLU A 38 37.38 13.94 -34.88
CA GLU A 38 36.33 14.20 -35.86
C GLU A 38 34.94 13.68 -35.42
N GLU A 39 34.89 12.88 -34.35
CA GLU A 39 33.66 12.26 -33.83
C GLU A 39 33.02 13.06 -32.68
N ILE A 40 33.79 13.96 -32.05
CA ILE A 40 33.37 14.69 -30.85
C ILE A 40 33.20 16.18 -31.19
N ILE A 41 32.05 16.73 -30.81
CA ILE A 41 31.73 18.14 -30.94
C ILE A 41 31.60 18.71 -29.52
N VAL A 42 32.62 19.43 -29.07
CA VAL A 42 32.57 20.17 -27.79
C VAL A 42 31.93 21.53 -28.04
N VAL A 43 30.82 21.83 -27.36
CA VAL A 43 30.03 23.05 -27.55
C VAL A 43 29.88 23.85 -26.26
N GLY A 44 29.82 25.17 -26.41
CA GLY A 44 29.39 26.09 -25.34
C GLY A 44 27.86 26.21 -25.25
N ALA A 45 27.37 27.00 -24.28
CA ALA A 45 25.93 27.15 -24.05
C ALA A 45 25.17 27.74 -25.26
N ASP A 46 25.77 28.69 -25.97
CA ASP A 46 25.15 29.37 -27.13
C ASP A 46 25.13 28.51 -28.40
N GLU A 47 26.00 27.49 -28.49
CA GLU A 47 26.16 26.62 -29.66
C GLU A 47 25.33 25.33 -29.53
N LEU A 48 24.96 24.95 -28.31
CA LEU A 48 24.33 23.67 -27.99
C LEU A 48 23.06 23.41 -28.82
N ALA A 49 22.17 24.39 -28.92
CA ALA A 49 20.90 24.24 -29.64
C ALA A 49 21.09 23.93 -31.13
N SER A 50 22.07 24.59 -31.77
CA SER A 50 22.39 24.39 -33.17
C SER A 50 23.03 23.02 -33.41
N ALA A 51 23.95 22.60 -32.53
CA ALA A 51 24.60 21.29 -32.62
C ALA A 51 23.59 20.14 -32.50
N LEU A 52 22.68 20.20 -31.52
CA LEU A 52 21.63 19.20 -31.31
C LEU A 52 20.66 19.14 -32.50
N SER A 53 20.23 20.30 -33.01
CA SER A 53 19.35 20.38 -34.18
C SER A 53 20.00 19.78 -35.44
N THR A 54 21.32 19.98 -35.60
CA THR A 54 22.09 19.44 -36.73
C THR A 54 22.27 17.92 -36.62
N ALA A 55 22.35 17.38 -35.40
CA ALA A 55 22.45 15.95 -35.18
C ALA A 55 21.13 15.20 -35.37
N ALA A 56 19.98 15.88 -35.22
CA ALA A 56 18.64 15.35 -35.53
C ALA A 56 18.37 13.96 -34.89
N GLY A 57 18.72 13.80 -33.61
CA GLY A 57 18.55 12.56 -32.86
C GLY A 57 19.63 11.49 -33.09
N GLU A 58 20.58 11.71 -34.01
CA GLU A 58 21.73 10.80 -34.18
C GLU A 58 22.81 11.07 -33.11
N GLY A 59 23.23 10.04 -32.38
CA GLY A 59 24.38 10.10 -31.47
C GLY A 59 24.03 10.25 -29.99
N CYS A 60 24.93 10.87 -29.23
CA CYS A 60 24.77 11.08 -27.79
C CYS A 60 25.10 12.52 -27.38
N PHE A 61 24.20 13.11 -26.59
CA PHE A 61 24.39 14.39 -25.92
C PHE A 61 24.93 14.15 -24.50
N VAL A 62 26.07 14.74 -24.17
CA VAL A 62 26.69 14.72 -22.84
C VAL A 62 26.54 16.10 -22.20
N ASN A 63 25.77 16.18 -21.12
CA ASN A 63 25.65 17.36 -20.27
C ASN A 63 26.59 17.23 -19.06
N LEU A 64 27.71 17.97 -19.05
CA LEU A 64 28.64 18.01 -17.91
C LEU A 64 28.27 19.06 -16.85
N HIS A 65 27.10 19.70 -16.97
CA HIS A 65 26.67 20.81 -16.15
C HIS A 65 25.46 20.50 -15.26
N ALA A 66 25.02 19.24 -15.15
CA ALA A 66 23.85 18.94 -14.30
C ALA A 66 24.11 19.41 -12.85
N PRO A 67 23.10 19.97 -12.15
CA PRO A 67 21.67 20.05 -12.50
C PRO A 67 21.28 21.16 -13.49
N TYR A 68 22.26 21.90 -14.00
CA TYR A 68 22.07 23.06 -14.87
C TYR A 68 21.98 22.71 -16.36
N PHE A 69 21.32 23.58 -17.11
CA PHE A 69 21.24 23.55 -18.57
C PHE A 69 20.81 24.91 -19.13
N PRO A 70 21.21 25.28 -20.38
CA PRO A 70 20.78 26.53 -20.98
C PRO A 70 19.29 26.50 -21.33
N LYS A 71 18.50 27.38 -20.73
CA LYS A 71 17.05 27.47 -20.98
C LYS A 71 16.73 27.72 -22.45
N SER A 72 17.57 28.50 -23.14
CA SER A 72 17.47 28.78 -24.58
C SER A 72 17.64 27.53 -25.45
N ALA A 73 18.33 26.49 -24.97
CA ALA A 73 18.58 25.26 -25.71
C ALA A 73 17.52 24.17 -25.46
N TRP A 74 16.61 24.36 -24.49
CA TRP A 74 15.68 23.32 -24.06
C TRP A 74 14.88 22.69 -25.19
N THR A 75 14.29 23.51 -26.08
CA THR A 75 13.49 23.02 -27.20
C THR A 75 14.30 22.10 -28.13
N ALA A 76 15.58 22.40 -28.35
CA ALA A 76 16.48 21.56 -29.15
C ALA A 76 16.89 20.29 -28.38
N ILE A 77 17.10 20.37 -27.06
CA ILE A 77 17.36 19.21 -26.19
C ILE A 77 16.18 18.24 -26.25
N ALA A 78 14.98 18.71 -25.94
CA ALA A 78 13.77 17.89 -25.94
C ALA A 78 13.52 17.27 -27.33
N ALA A 79 13.66 18.05 -28.41
CA ALA A 79 13.51 17.54 -29.77
C ALA A 79 14.55 16.46 -30.13
N PHE A 80 15.82 16.65 -29.76
CA PHE A 80 16.88 15.67 -29.98
C PHE A 80 16.57 14.35 -29.26
N LEU A 81 16.12 14.41 -28.01
CA LEU A 81 15.77 13.24 -27.21
C LEU A 81 14.51 12.54 -27.75
N HIS A 82 13.45 13.29 -28.10
CA HIS A 82 12.24 12.75 -28.74
C HIS A 82 12.50 12.06 -30.09
N GLN A 83 13.63 12.36 -30.74
CA GLN A 83 14.05 11.70 -31.98
C GLN A 83 14.89 10.43 -31.72
N GLY A 84 15.02 9.99 -30.46
CA GLY A 84 15.82 8.81 -30.08
C GLY A 84 17.29 9.14 -29.78
N GLY A 85 17.62 10.42 -29.58
CA GLY A 85 18.93 10.86 -29.14
C GLY A 85 19.28 10.30 -27.76
N SER A 86 20.52 9.84 -27.60
CA SER A 86 21.00 9.29 -26.32
C SER A 86 21.58 10.39 -25.43
N LEU A 87 21.59 10.16 -24.11
CA LEU A 87 21.93 11.17 -23.11
C LEU A 87 22.99 10.63 -22.15
N ILE A 88 23.94 11.48 -21.77
CA ILE A 88 24.67 11.36 -20.51
C ILE A 88 24.47 12.66 -19.74
N SER A 89 23.98 12.59 -18.51
CA SER A 89 23.84 13.75 -17.63
C SER A 89 24.69 13.56 -16.39
N VAL A 90 25.61 14.49 -16.12
CA VAL A 90 26.64 14.35 -15.10
C VAL A 90 26.60 15.51 -14.12
N GLY A 91 26.64 15.20 -12.82
CA GLY A 91 26.85 16.16 -11.74
C GLY A 91 25.76 16.14 -10.66
N GLY A 92 24.53 15.78 -11.01
CA GLY A 92 23.39 15.79 -10.09
C GLY A 92 22.06 15.42 -10.75
N ALA A 93 20.95 15.97 -10.27
CA ALA A 93 19.63 15.77 -10.87
C ALA A 93 19.56 16.37 -12.30
N PRO A 94 19.25 15.58 -13.35
CA PRO A 94 19.31 16.05 -14.73
C PRO A 94 18.31 17.19 -14.96
N PHE A 95 18.70 18.29 -15.61
CA PHE A 95 17.78 19.36 -16.04
C PHE A 95 16.87 19.97 -14.94
N LYS A 96 17.30 19.99 -13.67
CA LYS A 96 16.47 20.51 -12.57
C LYS A 96 16.49 22.04 -12.46
N ARG A 97 17.58 22.70 -12.90
CA ARG A 97 17.79 24.15 -12.74
C ARG A 97 18.08 24.83 -14.09
N PRO A 98 17.09 25.43 -14.75
CA PRO A 98 17.34 26.14 -16.00
C PRO A 98 18.19 27.39 -15.74
N VAL A 99 19.06 27.71 -16.68
CA VAL A 99 19.94 28.88 -16.63
C VAL A 99 19.67 29.76 -17.83
N ARG A 100 19.44 31.06 -17.57
CA ARG A 100 19.23 32.08 -18.60
C ARG A 100 20.39 33.07 -18.60
N GLN A 101 20.66 33.66 -19.75
CA GLN A 101 21.62 34.75 -19.84
C GLN A 101 20.91 36.07 -19.54
N GLU A 102 21.48 36.89 -18.66
CA GLU A 102 21.00 38.24 -18.36
C GLU A 102 22.20 39.17 -18.17
N ASN A 103 22.24 40.29 -18.91
CA ASN A 103 23.31 41.29 -18.83
C ASN A 103 24.74 40.72 -18.94
N GLY A 104 24.93 39.66 -19.74
CA GLY A 104 26.22 38.99 -19.93
C GLY A 104 26.62 38.02 -18.81
N ALA A 105 25.73 37.74 -17.85
CA ALA A 105 25.93 36.76 -16.79
C ALA A 105 24.92 35.60 -16.90
N TRP A 106 25.33 34.42 -16.46
CA TRP A 106 24.45 33.26 -16.33
C TRP A 106 23.70 33.32 -15.00
N ILE A 107 22.37 33.31 -15.07
CA ILE A 107 21.48 33.34 -13.92
C ILE A 107 20.75 32.00 -13.83
N SER A 108 21.05 31.22 -12.78
CA SER A 108 20.28 30.03 -12.43
C SER A 108 18.90 30.44 -11.92
N GLU A 109 17.85 29.87 -12.49
CA GLU A 109 16.50 29.97 -11.93
C GLU A 109 16.33 28.99 -10.75
N SER A 110 15.14 29.01 -10.14
CA SER A 110 14.75 28.02 -9.13
C SER A 110 14.59 26.63 -9.75
N GLU A 111 14.59 25.61 -8.89
CA GLU A 111 14.27 24.24 -9.29
C GLU A 111 12.88 24.15 -9.91
N GLN A 112 12.77 23.38 -11.00
CA GLN A 112 11.52 23.23 -11.77
C GLN A 112 11.37 21.76 -12.21
N THR A 113 10.16 21.19 -12.09
CA THR A 113 9.83 19.82 -12.52
C THR A 113 9.28 19.74 -13.95
N ALA A 114 8.90 20.87 -14.56
CA ALA A 114 8.35 20.88 -15.92
C ALA A 114 9.28 20.19 -16.95
N TYR A 115 10.58 20.43 -16.83
CA TYR A 115 11.61 19.83 -17.68
C TYR A 115 11.77 18.32 -17.45
N HIS A 116 11.61 17.85 -16.22
CA HIS A 116 11.58 16.43 -15.88
C HIS A 116 10.36 15.74 -16.49
N GLN A 117 9.18 16.36 -16.38
CA GLN A 117 7.92 15.79 -16.84
C GLN A 117 7.91 15.56 -18.36
N GLU A 118 8.52 16.46 -19.14
CA GLU A 118 8.76 16.27 -20.57
C GLU A 118 9.66 15.07 -20.89
N LEU A 119 10.50 14.63 -19.94
CA LEU A 119 11.40 13.48 -20.05
C LEU A 119 10.89 12.22 -19.34
N TYR A 120 9.62 12.21 -18.91
CA TYR A 120 9.02 11.11 -18.14
C TYR A 120 9.71 10.82 -16.80
N ILE A 121 10.36 11.84 -16.25
CA ILE A 121 10.80 11.87 -14.85
C ILE A 121 9.75 12.69 -14.11
N HIS A 122 9.12 12.13 -13.09
CA HIS A 122 8.14 12.87 -12.31
C HIS A 122 8.83 13.79 -11.30
N GLU A 123 9.85 13.26 -10.61
CA GLU A 123 10.63 13.98 -9.62
C GLU A 123 12.04 13.39 -9.48
N ALA A 124 12.98 14.16 -8.91
CA ALA A 124 14.27 13.68 -8.44
C ALA A 124 14.43 13.93 -6.93
N LEU A 125 14.61 12.85 -6.16
CA LEU A 125 14.76 12.90 -4.70
C LEU A 125 16.21 12.71 -4.30
N LYS A 126 16.65 13.39 -3.24
CA LYS A 126 18.01 13.20 -2.70
C LYS A 126 18.10 11.86 -1.98
N VAL A 127 19.26 11.22 -2.09
CA VAL A 127 19.59 9.97 -1.40
C VAL A 127 20.90 10.17 -0.65
N SER A 128 20.87 9.96 0.67
CA SER A 128 22.07 10.13 1.49
C SER A 128 23.08 9.00 1.29
N ALA A 129 24.37 9.35 1.22
CA ALA A 129 25.46 8.39 1.25
C ALA A 129 25.96 8.04 2.66
N ALA A 130 25.34 8.58 3.71
CA ALA A 130 25.83 8.43 5.09
C ALA A 130 25.98 6.96 5.55
N LYS A 131 25.12 6.06 5.05
CA LYS A 131 25.17 4.61 5.35
C LYS A 131 25.94 3.78 4.30
N VAL A 132 26.54 4.42 3.28
CA VAL A 132 27.29 3.74 2.21
C VAL A 132 28.70 3.42 2.69
N ASP A 133 29.07 2.14 2.63
CA ASP A 133 30.37 1.59 3.00
C ASP A 133 31.27 1.38 1.78
N SER A 134 30.71 0.92 0.66
CA SER A 134 31.47 0.66 -0.58
C SER A 134 30.64 0.89 -1.84
N LEU A 135 31.32 1.13 -2.97
CA LEU A 135 30.71 1.20 -4.30
C LEU A 135 30.97 -0.10 -5.06
N ILE A 136 29.95 -0.66 -5.69
CA ILE A 136 30.04 -1.86 -6.53
C ILE A 136 29.49 -1.60 -7.93
N SER A 137 30.17 -2.10 -8.96
CA SER A 137 29.66 -2.07 -10.33
C SER A 137 28.63 -3.17 -10.59
N SER A 138 27.84 -3.00 -11.64
CA SER A 138 26.88 -4.02 -12.07
C SER A 138 27.56 -5.23 -12.72
N GLU A 139 27.10 -6.42 -12.37
CA GLU A 139 27.49 -7.66 -13.04
C GLU A 139 26.71 -7.86 -14.34
N ASP A 140 25.48 -7.36 -14.42
CA ASP A 140 24.60 -7.59 -15.57
C ASP A 140 24.98 -6.72 -16.77
N ILE A 141 25.52 -5.52 -16.50
CA ILE A 141 26.08 -4.58 -17.47
C ILE A 141 27.45 -4.09 -16.98
N SER A 142 28.52 -4.70 -17.47
CA SER A 142 29.89 -4.48 -16.96
C SER A 142 30.58 -3.20 -17.45
N LEU A 143 29.82 -2.14 -17.78
CA LEU A 143 30.38 -0.87 -18.31
C LEU A 143 31.34 -0.19 -17.33
N LEU A 144 31.11 -0.37 -16.01
CA LEU A 144 31.92 0.22 -14.93
C LEU A 144 32.78 -0.81 -14.19
N ALA A 145 32.91 -2.03 -14.70
CA ALA A 145 33.68 -3.07 -14.03
C ALA A 145 35.15 -2.67 -13.86
N GLY A 146 35.64 -2.66 -12.62
CA GLY A 146 37.00 -2.23 -12.28
C GLY A 146 37.22 -0.71 -12.31
N LYS A 147 36.14 0.07 -12.39
CA LYS A 147 36.14 1.55 -12.44
C LYS A 147 35.52 2.19 -11.20
N GLU A 148 35.20 1.40 -10.18
CA GLU A 148 34.58 1.85 -8.94
C GLU A 148 35.44 2.92 -8.23
N GLY A 149 36.77 2.76 -8.27
CA GLY A 149 37.73 3.70 -7.68
C GLY A 149 37.83 5.07 -8.36
N LEU A 150 37.15 5.27 -9.50
CA LEU A 150 37.04 6.59 -10.14
C LEU A 150 36.08 7.52 -9.39
N PHE A 151 35.24 6.97 -8.50
CA PHE A 151 34.17 7.70 -7.84
C PHE A 151 34.38 7.71 -6.33
N GLU A 152 34.08 8.85 -5.72
CA GLU A 152 33.99 8.99 -4.27
C GLU A 152 32.54 8.79 -3.85
N SER A 153 32.34 8.25 -2.64
CA SER A 153 30.99 8.15 -2.07
C SER A 153 30.50 9.54 -1.68
N ALA A 154 29.34 9.92 -2.21
CA ALA A 154 28.66 11.19 -1.91
C ALA A 154 27.16 11.03 -2.09
N ASP A 155 26.39 11.95 -1.50
CA ASP A 155 24.94 12.01 -1.69
C ASP A 155 24.59 12.01 -3.18
N THR A 156 23.55 11.28 -3.53
CA THR A 156 23.12 11.03 -4.92
C THR A 156 21.63 11.33 -5.10
N TRP A 157 21.07 10.95 -6.23
CA TRP A 157 19.70 11.21 -6.62
C TRP A 157 18.95 9.92 -7.03
N ASN A 158 17.69 9.85 -6.62
CA ASN A 158 16.70 8.89 -7.07
C ASN A 158 15.80 9.57 -8.11
N LEU A 159 15.73 9.04 -9.33
CA LEU A 159 14.78 9.50 -10.34
C LEU A 159 13.48 8.72 -10.22
N VAL A 160 12.37 9.42 -10.03
CA VAL A 160 11.05 8.80 -9.98
C VAL A 160 10.47 8.72 -11.40
N PRO A 161 10.40 7.53 -12.02
CA PRO A 161 10.00 7.42 -13.42
C PRO A 161 8.49 7.44 -13.55
N HIS A 162 7.98 8.10 -14.59
CA HIS A 162 6.58 7.97 -15.04
C HIS A 162 6.57 7.65 -16.54
N THR A 163 7.15 6.49 -16.84
CA THR A 163 7.59 6.11 -18.19
C THR A 163 6.47 5.68 -19.13
N THR A 164 5.25 5.56 -18.61
CA THR A 164 4.04 5.31 -19.39
C THR A 164 2.95 6.32 -19.05
N LYS A 165 2.16 6.69 -20.07
CA LYS A 165 0.99 7.58 -19.95
C LYS A 165 -0.30 6.91 -20.46
N THR A 166 -0.24 5.61 -20.71
CA THR A 166 -1.34 4.82 -21.26
C THR A 166 -1.44 3.50 -20.51
N SER A 167 -2.67 3.03 -20.33
CA SER A 167 -2.97 1.70 -19.79
C SER A 167 -3.14 0.66 -20.91
N ASP A 168 -2.63 -0.56 -20.68
CA ASP A 168 -2.80 -1.70 -21.60
C ASP A 168 -4.27 -2.15 -21.67
N LEU A 169 -5.02 -1.98 -20.56
CA LEU A 169 -6.43 -2.33 -20.43
C LEU A 169 -7.19 -1.16 -19.78
N PRO A 170 -7.56 -0.11 -20.54
CA PRO A 170 -8.11 1.13 -19.98
C PRO A 170 -9.43 0.96 -19.20
N HIS A 171 -10.16 -0.13 -19.43
CA HIS A 171 -11.41 -0.44 -18.73
C HIS A 171 -11.20 -1.20 -17.41
N GLN A 172 -9.97 -1.60 -17.11
CA GLN A 172 -9.63 -2.29 -15.86
C GLN A 172 -8.70 -1.39 -15.04
N MET A 173 -9.23 -0.87 -13.93
CA MET A 173 -8.46 -0.08 -12.99
C MET A 173 -7.27 -0.90 -12.48
N GLY A 174 -6.11 -0.27 -12.36
CA GLY A 174 -4.89 -0.95 -11.92
C GLY A 174 -4.12 -1.67 -13.03
N SER A 175 -4.52 -1.55 -14.30
CA SER A 175 -3.73 -2.12 -15.39
C SER A 175 -2.43 -1.34 -15.60
N SER A 176 -1.34 -2.06 -15.84
CA SER A 176 -0.07 -1.44 -16.22
C SER A 176 -0.11 -0.90 -17.65
N GLY A 177 0.87 -0.07 -17.98
CA GLY A 177 1.12 0.38 -19.34
C GLY A 177 2.28 -0.36 -20.03
N PRO A 178 2.69 0.12 -21.20
CA PRO A 178 3.82 -0.44 -21.94
C PRO A 178 5.13 -0.38 -21.15
N MET A 179 5.92 -1.47 -21.21
CA MET A 179 7.27 -1.54 -20.63
C MET A 179 8.26 -0.74 -21.48
N SER A 180 8.14 0.60 -21.42
CA SER A 180 8.82 1.50 -22.35
C SER A 180 10.28 1.73 -22.02
N THR A 181 10.67 1.49 -20.76
CA THR A 181 12.01 1.81 -20.25
C THR A 181 12.50 0.71 -19.32
N GLN A 182 13.73 0.25 -19.52
CA GLN A 182 14.44 -0.60 -18.55
C GLN A 182 15.41 0.27 -17.75
N ILE A 183 15.43 0.09 -16.43
CA ILE A 183 16.27 0.86 -15.51
C ILE A 183 17.28 -0.11 -14.90
N SER A 184 18.57 0.24 -14.98
CA SER A 184 19.65 -0.61 -14.49
C SER A 184 20.67 0.22 -13.70
N PRO A 185 20.90 -0.08 -12.41
CA PRO A 185 21.96 0.57 -11.65
C PRO A 185 23.31 0.03 -12.15
N LEU A 186 24.18 0.90 -12.67
CA LEU A 186 25.53 0.52 -13.11
C LEU A 186 26.56 0.62 -11.99
N LEU A 187 26.33 1.52 -11.04
CA LEU A 187 27.11 1.67 -9.81
C LEU A 187 26.13 1.73 -8.63
N ARG A 188 26.39 0.94 -7.58
CA ARG A 188 25.56 0.88 -6.37
C ARG A 188 26.39 1.18 -5.13
N GLY A 189 25.85 1.98 -4.22
CA GLY A 189 26.34 2.12 -2.86
C GLY A 189 25.80 1.01 -1.99
N ARG A 190 26.70 0.23 -1.38
CA ARG A 190 26.38 -0.83 -0.43
C ARG A 190 26.61 -0.39 0.99
N SER A 191 25.69 -0.73 1.89
CA SER A 191 25.86 -0.60 3.32
C SER A 191 26.71 -1.74 3.91
N LYS A 192 27.09 -1.61 5.19
CA LYS A 192 27.93 -2.58 5.93
C LYS A 192 27.32 -3.99 6.01
N ASP A 193 25.99 -4.09 6.03
CA ASP A 193 25.22 -5.34 6.03
C ASP A 193 24.97 -5.90 4.60
N GLY A 194 25.58 -5.25 3.60
CA GLY A 194 25.59 -5.67 2.20
C GLY A 194 24.34 -5.30 1.41
N ARG A 195 23.46 -4.43 1.92
CA ARG A 195 22.27 -3.96 1.18
C ARG A 195 22.65 -2.90 0.15
N SER A 196 21.95 -2.84 -0.97
CA SER A 196 22.13 -1.77 -1.97
C SER A 196 21.20 -0.62 -1.64
N ILE A 197 21.72 0.52 -1.21
CA ILE A 197 20.93 1.62 -0.64
C ILE A 197 21.00 2.92 -1.43
N ALA A 198 21.84 2.97 -2.46
CA ALA A 198 22.01 4.12 -3.35
C ALA A 198 22.47 3.68 -4.74
N ALA A 199 22.06 4.35 -5.81
CA ALA A 199 22.52 4.10 -7.17
C ALA A 199 23.13 5.38 -7.79
N PRO A 200 24.44 5.63 -7.61
CA PRO A 200 25.05 6.85 -8.12
C PRO A 200 25.14 6.95 -9.64
N ILE A 201 25.11 5.81 -10.34
CA ILE A 201 25.11 5.78 -11.80
C ILE A 201 24.04 4.80 -12.29
N VAL A 202 23.09 5.31 -13.07
CA VAL A 202 21.92 4.58 -13.54
C VAL A 202 21.80 4.68 -15.06
N LEU A 203 21.56 3.56 -15.73
CA LEU A 203 21.27 3.48 -17.15
C LEU A 203 19.77 3.29 -17.36
N TRP A 204 19.17 4.12 -18.20
CA TRP A 204 17.85 3.89 -18.77
C TRP A 204 17.99 3.46 -20.22
N GLU A 205 17.43 2.31 -20.57
CA GLU A 205 17.29 1.86 -21.96
C GLU A 205 15.83 2.08 -22.38
N ASN A 206 15.59 3.04 -23.26
CA ASN A 206 14.24 3.38 -23.73
C ASN A 206 13.90 2.49 -24.93
N SER A 207 13.08 1.47 -24.70
CA SER A 207 12.77 0.46 -25.70
C SER A 207 11.55 0.76 -26.56
N ARG A 208 10.60 1.55 -26.05
CA ARG A 208 9.33 1.87 -26.74
C ARG A 208 8.95 3.34 -26.55
N SER A 209 7.85 3.73 -27.18
CA SER A 209 7.22 5.05 -27.02
C SER A 209 8.14 6.19 -27.49
N THR A 210 8.04 7.37 -26.87
CA THR A 210 8.60 8.64 -27.35
C THR A 210 10.13 8.62 -27.53
N PHE A 211 10.86 7.87 -26.71
CA PHE A 211 12.33 7.88 -26.67
C PHE A 211 12.97 6.60 -27.25
N ALA A 212 12.21 5.82 -28.01
CA ALA A 212 12.59 4.48 -28.45
C ALA A 212 13.98 4.41 -29.12
N GLY A 213 14.77 3.42 -28.71
CA GLY A 213 16.12 3.14 -29.22
C GLY A 213 17.25 3.97 -28.57
N SER A 214 16.94 4.79 -27.56
CA SER A 214 17.92 5.63 -26.86
C SER A 214 18.41 5.02 -25.54
N ARG A 215 19.66 5.34 -25.18
CA ARG A 215 20.27 5.03 -23.88
C ARG A 215 20.54 6.32 -23.12
N TRP A 216 20.06 6.43 -21.89
CA TRP A 216 20.31 7.57 -21.03
C TRP A 216 21.11 7.14 -19.81
N LEU A 217 22.33 7.65 -19.67
CA LEU A 217 23.19 7.40 -18.52
C LEU A 217 23.14 8.62 -17.59
N PHE A 218 22.70 8.39 -16.36
CA PHE A 218 22.68 9.41 -15.34
C PHE A 218 23.83 9.15 -14.37
N VAL A 219 24.76 10.11 -14.28
CA VAL A 219 25.83 10.14 -13.30
C VAL A 219 25.46 11.21 -12.26
N HIS A 220 24.85 10.76 -11.18
CA HIS A 220 24.27 11.62 -10.15
C HIS A 220 25.29 12.16 -9.14
N LEU A 221 26.58 11.90 -9.40
CA LEU A 221 27.71 12.39 -8.61
C LEU A 221 28.38 13.58 -9.31
N PRO A 222 28.77 14.63 -8.56
CA PRO A 222 29.75 15.61 -9.02
C PRO A 222 31.09 14.91 -9.32
N LEU A 223 31.65 15.17 -10.50
CA LEU A 223 32.99 14.64 -10.84
C LEU A 223 34.08 15.46 -10.14
N THR A 224 35.08 14.79 -9.57
CA THR A 224 36.22 15.43 -8.89
C THR A 224 37.41 15.59 -9.81
N ALA A 225 38.44 16.33 -9.37
CA ALA A 225 39.72 16.40 -10.09
C ALA A 225 40.35 14.99 -10.27
N ALA A 226 40.22 14.14 -9.26
CA ALA A 226 40.76 12.77 -9.28
C ALA A 226 40.17 11.93 -10.42
N PHE A 227 38.88 12.09 -10.73
CA PHE A 227 38.24 11.43 -11.88
C PHE A 227 38.96 11.77 -13.19
N TRP A 228 39.27 13.04 -13.41
CA TRP A 228 39.93 13.50 -14.64
C TRP A 228 41.40 13.07 -14.71
N GLU A 229 42.10 13.06 -13.58
CA GLU A 229 43.49 12.60 -13.47
C GLU A 229 43.63 11.09 -13.71
N GLN A 230 42.63 10.30 -13.35
CA GLN A 230 42.58 8.84 -13.52
C GLN A 230 41.95 8.40 -14.85
N ASN A 231 42.21 9.14 -15.93
CA ASN A 231 41.75 8.84 -17.29
C ASN A 231 40.22 8.89 -17.50
N GLY A 232 39.49 9.59 -16.63
CA GLY A 232 38.03 9.75 -16.74
C GLY A 232 37.55 10.40 -18.04
N ALA A 233 38.39 11.21 -18.70
CA ALA A 233 38.07 11.79 -20.01
C ALA A 233 37.93 10.74 -21.12
N ALA A 234 38.71 9.66 -21.07
CA ALA A 234 38.57 8.54 -22.00
C ALA A 234 37.33 7.70 -21.68
N GLU A 235 37.06 7.47 -20.39
CA GLU A 235 35.86 6.73 -19.95
C GLU A 235 34.57 7.47 -20.32
N MET A 236 34.54 8.81 -20.25
CA MET A 236 33.40 9.60 -20.72
C MET A 236 33.09 9.35 -22.22
N VAL A 237 34.13 9.24 -23.05
CA VAL A 237 33.97 8.92 -24.47
C VAL A 237 33.49 7.49 -24.66
N ASN A 238 34.01 6.53 -23.89
CA ASN A 238 33.55 5.14 -23.89
C ASN A 238 32.05 5.05 -23.55
N TRP A 239 31.61 5.72 -22.47
CA TRP A 239 30.20 5.77 -22.11
C TRP A 239 29.35 6.44 -23.19
N ALA A 240 29.84 7.54 -23.77
CA ALA A 240 29.13 8.25 -24.82
C ALA A 240 28.98 7.40 -26.09
N GLN A 241 30.00 6.63 -26.47
CA GLN A 241 29.93 5.67 -27.59
C GLN A 241 28.94 4.55 -27.29
N TYR A 242 29.00 3.97 -26.09
CA TYR A 242 28.07 2.94 -25.63
C TYR A 242 26.62 3.42 -25.65
N CYS A 243 26.34 4.63 -25.16
CA CYS A 243 25.01 5.23 -25.24
C CYS A 243 24.62 5.53 -26.70
N ALA A 244 25.54 6.07 -27.48
CA ALA A 244 25.30 6.41 -28.88
C ALA A 244 25.08 5.21 -29.81
N LYS A 245 25.41 3.98 -29.39
CA LYS A 245 25.02 2.74 -30.08
C LYS A 245 23.50 2.48 -30.04
N GLY A 246 22.85 2.87 -28.95
CA GLY A 246 21.41 2.67 -28.76
C GLY A 246 21.08 1.30 -28.19
N VAL A 247 19.79 1.00 -28.07
CA VAL A 247 19.32 -0.18 -27.34
C VAL A 247 19.31 -1.41 -28.24
N THR A 248 19.95 -2.48 -27.77
CA THR A 248 19.72 -3.85 -28.27
C THR A 248 18.84 -4.57 -27.25
N GLU A 249 17.60 -4.85 -27.65
CA GLU A 249 16.66 -5.58 -26.80
C GLU A 249 17.01 -7.06 -26.83
N LEU A 250 17.23 -7.62 -25.65
CA LEU A 250 17.55 -9.03 -25.44
C LEU A 250 16.61 -9.57 -24.37
N SER A 251 15.86 -10.62 -24.69
CA SER A 251 14.99 -11.31 -23.74
C SER A 251 15.21 -12.80 -23.82
N LEU A 252 15.52 -13.42 -22.69
CA LEU A 252 15.60 -14.85 -22.52
C LEU A 252 14.41 -15.27 -21.67
N LYS A 253 13.61 -16.24 -22.11
CA LYS A 253 12.51 -16.78 -21.31
C LYS A 253 12.29 -18.28 -21.53
N PRO A 254 11.97 -19.04 -20.48
CA PRO A 254 11.40 -20.37 -20.66
C PRO A 254 9.96 -20.27 -21.20
N ASN A 255 9.45 -21.36 -21.76
CA ASN A 255 8.04 -21.41 -22.22
C ASN A 255 7.04 -21.39 -21.06
N TYR A 256 7.40 -21.99 -19.92
CA TYR A 256 6.64 -22.00 -18.68
C TYR A 256 7.56 -21.68 -17.49
N ALA A 257 7.00 -21.12 -16.42
CA ALA A 257 7.72 -20.92 -15.16
C ALA A 257 7.79 -22.17 -14.29
N ALA A 258 6.91 -23.14 -14.51
CA ALA A 258 6.98 -24.47 -13.90
C ALA A 258 6.76 -25.56 -14.95
N TYR A 259 7.46 -26.68 -14.79
CA TYR A 259 7.34 -27.86 -15.65
C TYR A 259 7.01 -29.10 -14.83
N ASP A 260 6.14 -29.95 -15.37
CA ASP A 260 5.87 -31.26 -14.80
C ASP A 260 7.10 -32.15 -14.93
N LEU A 261 7.27 -33.07 -13.98
CA LEU A 261 8.41 -33.98 -13.98
C LEU A 261 8.42 -34.84 -15.24
N GLY A 262 9.59 -34.93 -15.89
CA GLY A 262 9.76 -35.66 -17.14
C GLY A 262 9.57 -34.83 -18.41
N GLU A 263 8.94 -33.65 -18.33
CA GLU A 263 8.86 -32.69 -19.44
C GLU A 263 10.26 -32.20 -19.84
N ARG A 264 10.36 -31.54 -21.00
CA ARG A 264 11.57 -30.83 -21.42
C ARG A 264 11.25 -29.36 -21.57
N ALA A 265 12.02 -28.51 -20.91
CA ALA A 265 11.87 -27.08 -21.05
C ALA A 265 12.38 -26.61 -22.42
N SER A 266 11.73 -25.59 -22.98
CA SER A 266 12.26 -24.86 -24.13
C SER A 266 12.49 -23.40 -23.74
N LEU A 267 13.64 -22.88 -24.13
CA LEU A 267 14.02 -21.49 -23.98
C LEU A 267 13.72 -20.75 -25.29
N ILE A 268 13.32 -19.50 -25.19
CA ILE A 268 13.16 -18.58 -26.30
C ILE A 268 14.07 -17.39 -26.04
N LEU A 269 15.02 -17.17 -26.93
CA LEU A 269 15.82 -15.97 -26.98
C LEU A 269 15.24 -15.04 -28.04
N GLN A 270 14.82 -13.84 -27.62
CA GLN A 270 14.29 -12.79 -28.47
C GLN A 270 15.30 -11.66 -28.55
N THR A 271 15.60 -11.22 -29.76
CA THR A 271 16.64 -10.21 -29.98
C THR A 271 16.20 -9.20 -31.03
N GLN A 272 16.47 -7.92 -30.80
CA GLN A 272 16.28 -6.86 -31.78
C GLN A 272 17.21 -5.68 -31.52
N ILE A 273 17.86 -5.15 -32.57
CA ILE A 273 18.53 -3.85 -32.50
C ILE A 273 17.46 -2.79 -32.74
N LEU A 274 17.14 -1.98 -31.72
CA LEU A 274 16.06 -1.01 -31.83
C LEU A 274 16.47 0.17 -32.71
N GLN A 275 15.56 0.56 -33.61
CA GLN A 275 15.78 1.67 -34.51
C GLN A 275 15.40 2.98 -33.83
N ARG A 276 16.23 4.00 -33.99
CA ARG A 276 15.92 5.38 -33.60
C ARG A 276 15.11 6.06 -34.68
N ALA A 277 14.26 7.01 -34.30
CA ALA A 277 13.49 7.79 -35.25
C ALA A 277 14.44 8.48 -36.25
N GLY A 278 14.26 8.23 -37.55
CA GLY A 278 15.07 8.82 -38.62
C GLY A 278 16.36 8.08 -38.99
N SER A 279 16.73 7.00 -38.29
CA SER A 279 17.91 6.18 -38.63
C SER A 279 17.60 5.11 -39.70
N ARG A 280 18.56 4.84 -40.60
CA ARG A 280 18.47 3.70 -41.55
C ARG A 280 18.70 2.40 -40.77
N ARG A 281 18.08 1.29 -41.20
CA ARG A 281 18.27 -0.05 -40.62
C ARG A 281 19.75 -0.29 -40.32
N SER A 282 20.06 -0.62 -39.06
CA SER A 282 21.38 -1.06 -38.61
C SER A 282 21.82 -2.24 -39.46
N GLU A 283 23.10 -2.26 -39.84
CA GLU A 283 23.68 -3.46 -40.43
C GLU A 283 23.60 -4.60 -39.40
N PRO A 284 23.33 -5.84 -39.82
CA PRO A 284 23.28 -6.94 -38.89
C PRO A 284 24.62 -7.16 -38.19
N GLU A 285 24.57 -7.47 -36.89
CA GLU A 285 25.74 -7.73 -36.04
C GLU A 285 25.75 -9.19 -35.59
N LEU A 286 26.93 -9.83 -35.58
CA LEU A 286 27.08 -11.20 -35.10
C LEU A 286 27.42 -11.22 -33.61
N TRP A 287 26.48 -11.64 -32.78
CA TRP A 287 26.65 -11.73 -31.32
C TRP A 287 26.91 -13.16 -30.88
N THR A 288 27.77 -13.34 -29.88
CA THR A 288 28.04 -14.64 -29.24
C THR A 288 27.21 -14.77 -27.96
N ILE A 289 26.55 -15.90 -27.77
CA ILE A 289 25.69 -16.17 -26.61
C ILE A 289 26.12 -17.47 -25.94
N ASP A 290 26.51 -17.39 -24.67
CA ASP A 290 26.83 -18.51 -23.81
C ASP A 290 25.71 -18.73 -22.79
N LEU A 291 24.98 -19.83 -22.93
CA LEU A 291 23.92 -20.25 -22.02
C LEU A 291 24.44 -21.31 -21.04
N THR A 292 24.13 -21.13 -19.76
CA THR A 292 24.34 -22.11 -18.71
C THR A 292 23.02 -22.33 -17.96
N VAL A 293 22.68 -23.59 -17.72
CA VAL A 293 21.54 -23.97 -16.87
C VAL A 293 22.06 -24.73 -15.67
N GLU A 294 21.69 -24.24 -14.50
CA GLU A 294 22.01 -24.80 -13.20
C GLU A 294 20.72 -25.29 -12.54
N ARG A 295 20.80 -26.44 -11.88
CA ARG A 295 19.70 -26.99 -11.09
C ARG A 295 20.11 -27.02 -9.64
N GLU A 296 19.22 -26.58 -8.78
CA GLU A 296 19.35 -26.79 -7.35
C GLU A 296 18.65 -28.08 -6.93
N ASP A 297 19.43 -29.01 -6.35
CA ASP A 297 18.92 -30.22 -5.72
C ASP A 297 18.70 -29.96 -4.23
N ARG A 298 17.43 -29.83 -3.84
CA ARG A 298 17.05 -29.59 -2.43
C ARG A 298 17.37 -30.76 -1.50
N THR A 299 17.51 -31.98 -2.01
CA THR A 299 17.74 -33.15 -1.15
C THR A 299 19.14 -33.18 -0.55
N ASN A 300 20.13 -32.64 -1.26
CA ASN A 300 21.53 -32.57 -0.84
C ASN A 300 22.05 -31.12 -0.72
N GLY A 301 21.24 -30.12 -1.08
CA GLY A 301 21.59 -28.70 -1.03
C GLY A 301 22.66 -28.29 -2.04
N THR A 302 22.86 -29.07 -3.11
CA THR A 302 23.88 -28.79 -4.11
C THR A 302 23.29 -28.10 -5.34
N VAL A 303 24.08 -27.22 -5.95
CA VAL A 303 23.78 -26.64 -7.27
C VAL A 303 24.65 -27.34 -8.30
N GLU A 304 24.01 -27.95 -9.28
CA GLU A 304 24.67 -28.69 -10.36
C GLU A 304 24.47 -27.97 -11.69
N LYS A 305 25.57 -27.79 -12.43
CA LYS A 305 25.50 -27.34 -13.81
C LYS A 305 25.04 -28.49 -14.71
N VAL A 306 23.76 -28.47 -15.09
CA VAL A 306 23.13 -29.56 -15.85
C VAL A 306 23.28 -29.38 -17.37
N TRP A 307 23.52 -28.15 -17.84
CA TRP A 307 23.70 -27.90 -19.27
C TRP A 307 24.45 -26.61 -19.57
N ASN A 308 25.16 -26.62 -20.70
CA ASN A 308 25.79 -25.46 -21.31
C ASN A 308 25.68 -25.50 -22.83
N HIS A 309 25.58 -24.33 -23.44
CA HIS A 309 25.53 -24.21 -24.88
C HIS A 309 26.02 -22.85 -25.33
N GLN A 310 26.79 -22.83 -26.40
CA GLN A 310 27.26 -21.62 -27.04
C GLN A 310 26.68 -21.58 -28.45
N LEU A 311 26.21 -20.41 -28.86
CA LEU A 311 25.71 -20.16 -30.20
C LEU A 311 26.04 -18.73 -30.65
N GLU A 312 26.05 -18.52 -31.96
CA GLU A 312 26.19 -17.21 -32.57
C GLU A 312 24.88 -16.81 -33.24
N MET A 313 24.48 -15.55 -33.07
CA MET A 313 23.27 -15.01 -33.69
C MET A 313 23.55 -13.70 -34.40
N GLU A 314 23.11 -13.63 -35.65
CA GLU A 314 23.03 -12.37 -36.39
C GLU A 314 21.78 -11.60 -35.91
N LEU A 315 22.02 -10.46 -35.27
CA LEU A 315 21.02 -9.52 -34.76
C LEU A 315 20.86 -8.37 -35.75
N SER A 316 19.63 -7.92 -35.98
CA SER A 316 19.35 -6.80 -36.89
C SER A 316 18.21 -5.93 -36.36
N GLY A 317 17.78 -4.96 -37.15
CA GLY A 317 16.58 -4.17 -36.86
C GLY A 317 15.26 -4.96 -36.83
N GLU A 318 15.25 -6.19 -37.35
CA GLU A 318 14.10 -7.10 -37.29
C GLU A 318 14.14 -7.95 -36.01
N GLN A 319 12.97 -8.17 -35.41
CA GLN A 319 12.88 -9.05 -34.25
C GLN A 319 13.12 -10.50 -34.65
N ARG A 320 14.06 -11.15 -33.96
CA ARG A 320 14.43 -12.56 -34.18
C ARG A 320 14.10 -13.39 -32.95
N PHE A 321 13.66 -14.63 -33.19
CA PHE A 321 13.33 -15.61 -32.17
C PHE A 321 14.17 -16.86 -32.40
N GLU A 322 14.95 -17.26 -31.40
CA GLU A 322 15.67 -18.53 -31.39
C GLU A 322 15.08 -19.42 -30.31
N ARG A 323 14.61 -20.61 -30.71
CA ARG A 323 13.99 -21.57 -29.78
C ARG A 323 14.93 -22.73 -29.52
N ILE A 324 15.29 -22.90 -28.25
CA ILE A 324 16.27 -23.89 -27.81
C ILE A 324 15.58 -24.91 -26.90
N LEU A 325 15.52 -26.17 -27.32
CA LEU A 325 14.98 -27.26 -26.50
C LEU A 325 16.09 -27.82 -25.61
N LEU A 326 15.86 -27.87 -24.29
CA LEU A 326 16.83 -28.46 -23.37
C LEU A 326 16.91 -29.98 -23.58
N PRO A 327 18.11 -30.58 -23.60
CA PRO A 327 18.29 -31.98 -23.99
C PRO A 327 17.97 -32.99 -22.87
N PHE A 328 17.62 -32.51 -21.69
CA PHE A 328 17.34 -33.31 -20.49
C PHE A 328 15.89 -33.14 -20.05
N SER A 329 15.38 -34.14 -19.32
CA SER A 329 14.07 -34.06 -18.69
C SER A 329 14.16 -33.28 -17.38
N ILE A 330 13.14 -32.50 -17.07
CA ILE A 330 13.05 -31.70 -15.86
C ILE A 330 12.80 -32.61 -14.65
N GLU A 331 13.57 -32.39 -13.61
CA GLU A 331 13.46 -32.99 -12.29
C GLU A 331 12.99 -31.92 -11.29
N SER A 332 12.65 -32.33 -10.08
CA SER A 332 12.16 -31.41 -9.06
C SER A 332 13.24 -30.40 -8.64
N GLY A 333 12.86 -29.15 -8.41
CA GLY A 333 13.76 -28.10 -7.93
C GLY A 333 13.80 -26.84 -8.81
N LEU A 334 14.52 -25.82 -8.34
CA LEU A 334 14.69 -24.55 -9.04
C LEU A 334 15.83 -24.67 -10.07
N TYR A 335 15.54 -24.26 -11.30
CA TYR A 335 16.52 -24.11 -12.38
C TYR A 335 16.83 -22.64 -12.60
N ARG A 336 18.12 -22.30 -12.65
CA ARG A 336 18.62 -20.97 -12.99
C ARG A 336 19.27 -21.00 -14.37
N ILE A 337 18.95 -20.01 -15.19
CA ILE A 337 19.45 -19.86 -16.55
C ILE A 337 20.27 -18.57 -16.60
N ILE A 338 21.53 -18.70 -16.97
CA ILE A 338 22.46 -17.58 -17.11
C ILE A 338 22.87 -17.50 -18.58
N GLY A 339 22.52 -16.41 -19.25
CA GLY A 339 22.93 -16.11 -20.62
C GLY A 339 23.94 -14.97 -20.66
N ARG A 340 25.20 -15.27 -20.96
CA ARG A 340 26.20 -14.25 -21.24
C ARG A 340 26.19 -13.95 -22.74
N VAL A 341 25.78 -12.73 -23.09
CA VAL A 341 25.60 -12.29 -24.47
C VAL A 341 26.64 -11.21 -24.78
N GLN A 342 27.43 -11.41 -25.83
CA GLN A 342 28.55 -10.55 -26.20
C GLN A 342 28.42 -10.04 -27.63
N ALA A 343 28.52 -8.73 -27.79
CA ALA A 343 28.51 -8.05 -29.08
C ALA A 343 29.90 -8.05 -29.75
N PRO A 344 29.99 -7.78 -31.07
CA PRO A 344 31.26 -7.69 -31.79
C PRO A 344 32.24 -6.64 -31.23
N ASP A 345 31.73 -5.56 -30.66
CA ASP A 345 32.50 -4.47 -30.08
C ASP A 345 32.95 -4.72 -28.63
N GLY A 346 32.59 -5.88 -28.07
CA GLY A 346 32.94 -6.27 -26.70
C GLY A 346 31.92 -5.90 -25.64
N GLU A 347 30.77 -5.29 -26.00
CA GLU A 347 29.66 -5.12 -25.06
C GLU A 347 29.20 -6.49 -24.54
N VAL A 348 29.05 -6.61 -23.20
CA VAL A 348 28.58 -7.83 -22.54
C VAL A 348 27.29 -7.55 -21.78
N ARG A 349 26.37 -8.50 -21.86
CA ARG A 349 25.08 -8.53 -21.16
C ARG A 349 24.93 -9.87 -20.45
N ILE A 350 24.53 -9.86 -19.18
CA ILE A 350 24.11 -11.07 -18.47
C ILE A 350 22.58 -11.06 -18.36
N LEU A 351 21.96 -12.05 -18.98
CA LEU A 351 20.53 -12.32 -18.88
C LEU A 351 20.31 -13.41 -17.83
N ARG A 352 19.40 -13.17 -16.89
CA ARG A 352 19.06 -14.12 -15.83
C ARG A 352 17.59 -14.49 -15.89
N GLN A 353 17.34 -15.79 -15.82
CA GLN A 353 16.00 -16.36 -15.82
C GLN A 353 15.94 -17.58 -14.90
N GLY A 354 14.73 -18.00 -14.55
CA GLY A 354 14.53 -19.21 -13.77
C GLY A 354 13.16 -19.84 -13.96
N PHE A 355 13.11 -21.14 -13.75
CA PHE A 355 11.86 -21.92 -13.74
C PHE A 355 11.97 -23.05 -12.71
N TRP A 356 10.84 -23.59 -12.30
CA TRP A 356 10.75 -24.73 -11.42
C TRP A 356 10.48 -26.02 -12.19
N GLY A 357 11.12 -27.12 -11.80
CA GLY A 357 10.48 -28.42 -11.90
C GLY A 357 9.58 -28.62 -10.69
N GLN A 358 8.35 -29.10 -10.90
CA GLN A 358 7.35 -29.25 -9.83
C GLN A 358 7.93 -29.96 -8.60
N ASP A 359 7.67 -29.39 -7.42
CA ASP A 359 8.11 -29.92 -6.12
C ASP A 359 6.92 -29.97 -5.15
N ALA A 360 6.08 -30.98 -5.32
CA ALA A 360 4.92 -31.18 -4.45
C ALA A 360 5.31 -31.46 -2.99
N ALA A 361 6.51 -32.02 -2.76
CA ALA A 361 7.02 -32.27 -1.42
C ALA A 361 7.30 -30.94 -0.71
N LEU A 362 7.98 -30.00 -1.38
CA LEU A 362 8.20 -28.63 -0.88
C LEU A 362 6.90 -27.95 -0.45
N LEU A 363 5.90 -27.92 -1.35
CA LEU A 363 4.62 -27.28 -1.07
C LEU A 363 3.93 -27.89 0.15
N ALA A 364 4.06 -29.21 0.35
CA ALA A 364 3.44 -29.95 1.45
C ALA A 364 4.20 -29.94 2.78
N GLU A 365 5.41 -29.36 2.84
CA GLU A 365 6.21 -29.32 4.08
C GLU A 365 5.56 -28.44 5.16
N GLY A 366 5.52 -28.88 6.42
CA GLY A 366 4.96 -28.11 7.55
C GLY A 366 3.43 -28.16 7.67
N GLY A 367 2.86 -27.33 8.55
CA GLY A 367 1.41 -27.22 8.74
C GLY A 367 0.79 -26.05 8.00
N VAL A 368 -0.50 -26.18 7.64
CA VAL A 368 -1.31 -25.03 7.19
C VAL A 368 -1.41 -24.00 8.30
N ILE A 369 -1.41 -22.72 7.94
CA ILE A 369 -1.61 -21.64 8.91
C ILE A 369 -3.04 -21.70 9.47
N THR A 370 -3.17 -21.45 10.77
CA THR A 370 -4.46 -21.37 11.46
C THR A 370 -4.56 -20.04 12.20
N ARG A 371 -5.64 -19.82 12.95
CA ARG A 371 -5.85 -18.56 13.67
C ARG A 371 -6.48 -18.76 15.05
N SER A 372 -6.16 -17.85 15.96
CA SER A 372 -6.84 -17.64 17.24
C SER A 372 -7.90 -16.53 17.09
N ARG A 373 -8.31 -15.90 18.20
CA ARG A 373 -9.13 -14.67 18.16
C ARG A 373 -8.35 -13.49 17.59
N ASP A 374 -7.06 -13.34 17.90
CA ASP A 374 -6.30 -12.12 17.56
C ASP A 374 -5.15 -12.34 16.60
N TYR A 375 -4.59 -13.54 16.54
CA TYR A 375 -3.32 -13.81 15.85
C TYR A 375 -3.35 -15.09 15.02
N PHE A 376 -2.51 -15.11 13.98
CA PHE A 376 -2.22 -16.30 13.19
C PHE A 376 -1.30 -17.25 13.93
N ILE A 377 -1.44 -18.54 13.66
CA ILE A 377 -0.67 -19.62 14.28
C ILE A 377 -0.06 -20.48 13.17
N LYS A 378 1.27 -20.52 13.13
CA LYS A 378 2.05 -21.34 12.20
C LYS A 378 2.86 -22.36 12.99
N ASP A 379 2.67 -23.64 12.66
CA ASP A 379 3.37 -24.77 13.30
C ASP A 379 3.31 -24.74 14.85
N GLY A 380 2.13 -24.39 15.38
CA GLY A 380 1.86 -24.33 16.82
C GLY A 380 2.37 -23.09 17.54
N ARG A 381 2.97 -22.11 16.83
CA ARG A 381 3.46 -20.85 17.40
C ARG A 381 2.76 -19.64 16.77
N PRO A 382 2.54 -18.54 17.52
CA PRO A 382 2.03 -17.32 16.92
C PRO A 382 2.94 -16.79 15.81
N LEU A 383 2.33 -16.11 14.86
CA LEU A 383 3.01 -15.43 13.75
C LEU A 383 2.51 -13.97 13.69
N PRO A 384 3.12 -13.04 14.46
CA PRO A 384 2.91 -11.62 14.24
C PRO A 384 3.41 -11.25 12.84
N VAL A 385 2.55 -10.60 12.05
CA VAL A 385 2.82 -10.38 10.63
C VAL A 385 3.67 -9.14 10.42
N VAL A 386 4.84 -9.35 9.82
CA VAL A 386 5.65 -8.31 9.18
C VAL A 386 5.64 -8.69 7.70
N GLY A 387 4.72 -8.10 6.96
CA GLY A 387 4.38 -8.53 5.61
C GLY A 387 4.74 -7.51 4.54
N MET A 388 4.71 -7.98 3.30
CA MET A 388 5.03 -7.17 2.13
C MET A 388 4.15 -7.56 0.95
N THR A 389 3.53 -6.59 0.30
CA THR A 389 2.95 -6.83 -1.02
C THR A 389 4.09 -7.02 -2.01
N TYR A 390 3.96 -7.98 -2.92
CA TYR A 390 4.99 -8.26 -3.90
C TYR A 390 4.46 -8.36 -5.33
N MET A 391 5.11 -7.59 -6.19
CA MET A 391 5.13 -7.72 -7.65
C MET A 391 6.60 -7.58 -8.07
N THR A 392 6.98 -8.29 -9.13
CA THR A 392 8.38 -8.42 -9.56
C THR A 392 8.99 -7.08 -10.02
N SER A 393 10.31 -6.94 -9.88
CA SER A 393 11.04 -5.73 -10.25
C SER A 393 11.20 -5.53 -11.77
N ASP A 394 11.16 -6.61 -12.54
CA ASP A 394 11.50 -6.60 -13.97
C ASP A 394 10.31 -6.30 -14.90
N VAL A 395 9.11 -6.74 -14.53
CA VAL A 395 7.89 -6.57 -15.34
C VAL A 395 6.64 -6.12 -14.54
N ALA A 396 6.81 -5.80 -13.24
CA ALA A 396 5.74 -5.32 -12.36
C ALA A 396 4.48 -6.21 -12.38
N ARG A 397 3.27 -5.65 -12.61
CA ARG A 397 1.99 -6.39 -12.59
C ARG A 397 1.87 -7.44 -13.71
N LYS A 398 2.80 -7.49 -14.67
CA LYS A 398 2.83 -8.50 -15.75
C LYS A 398 3.53 -9.80 -15.35
N PHE A 399 3.96 -9.95 -14.09
CA PHE A 399 4.77 -11.07 -13.60
C PHE A 399 4.15 -12.46 -13.83
N LEU A 400 2.82 -12.60 -13.83
CA LEU A 400 2.19 -13.89 -14.13
C LEU A 400 2.17 -14.23 -15.63
N PHE A 401 2.31 -13.22 -16.51
CA PHE A 401 2.38 -13.40 -17.97
C PHE A 401 3.83 -13.44 -18.49
N LEU A 402 4.75 -12.84 -17.74
CA LEU A 402 6.19 -12.79 -18.02
C LEU A 402 6.98 -13.22 -16.78
N PRO A 403 6.84 -14.48 -16.34
CA PRO A 403 7.41 -14.94 -15.08
C PRO A 403 8.93 -15.08 -15.11
N ASN A 404 9.56 -14.86 -13.96
CA ASN A 404 10.99 -15.01 -13.75
C ASN A 404 11.30 -15.52 -12.34
N ALA A 405 11.42 -16.83 -12.18
CA ALA A 405 11.63 -17.42 -10.86
C ALA A 405 12.99 -17.06 -10.24
N ASP A 406 14.00 -16.67 -11.04
CA ASP A 406 15.29 -16.21 -10.52
C ASP A 406 15.23 -14.80 -9.92
N VAL A 407 14.41 -13.90 -10.48
CA VAL A 407 14.14 -12.59 -9.87
C VAL A 407 13.32 -12.78 -8.59
N TRP A 408 12.26 -13.59 -8.64
CA TRP A 408 11.44 -13.87 -7.46
C TRP A 408 12.26 -14.50 -6.33
N ASP A 409 13.15 -15.46 -6.62
CA ASP A 409 13.99 -16.10 -5.62
C ASP A 409 14.93 -15.10 -4.93
N ARG A 410 15.53 -14.17 -5.68
CA ARG A 410 16.40 -13.12 -5.11
C ARG A 410 15.63 -12.12 -4.27
N ASP A 411 14.50 -11.62 -4.76
CA ASP A 411 13.66 -10.68 -4.04
C ASP A 411 13.09 -11.32 -2.76
N MET A 412 12.59 -12.56 -2.83
CA MET A 412 12.06 -13.29 -1.69
C MET A 412 13.13 -13.66 -0.67
N ALA A 413 14.36 -14.00 -1.11
CA ALA A 413 15.48 -14.17 -0.21
C ALA A 413 15.82 -12.87 0.55
N GLN A 414 15.78 -11.72 -0.14
CA GLN A 414 16.02 -10.41 0.46
C GLN A 414 14.91 -10.04 1.45
N MET A 415 13.64 -10.29 1.10
CA MET A 415 12.51 -10.09 2.00
C MET A 415 12.63 -10.96 3.27
N ALA A 416 12.93 -12.26 3.11
CA ALA A 416 13.14 -13.15 4.25
C ALA A 416 14.32 -12.70 5.13
N LYS A 417 15.41 -12.21 4.53
CA LYS A 417 16.53 -11.60 5.26
C LYS A 417 16.11 -10.34 6.04
N ALA A 418 15.15 -9.59 5.52
CA ALA A 418 14.56 -8.45 6.21
C ALA A 418 13.60 -8.83 7.35
N GLY A 419 13.37 -10.13 7.60
CA GLY A 419 12.42 -10.60 8.60
C GLY A 419 10.97 -10.45 8.17
N ILE A 420 10.71 -10.20 6.88
CA ILE A 420 9.37 -10.32 6.30
C ILE A 420 9.00 -11.80 6.32
N ASN A 421 7.81 -12.10 6.84
CA ASN A 421 7.32 -13.47 7.01
C ASN A 421 6.06 -13.77 6.18
N TRP A 422 5.52 -12.77 5.51
CA TRP A 422 4.27 -12.86 4.76
C TRP A 422 4.31 -12.03 3.49
N ILE A 423 3.92 -12.63 2.36
CA ILE A 423 3.74 -11.94 1.08
C ILE A 423 2.24 -11.83 0.78
N ARG A 424 1.80 -10.65 0.36
CA ARG A 424 0.54 -10.50 -0.36
C ARG A 424 0.79 -10.30 -1.84
N THR A 425 0.09 -11.06 -2.68
CA THR A 425 0.18 -10.93 -4.13
C THR A 425 -1.13 -11.41 -4.76
N GLY A 426 -1.24 -11.38 -6.08
CA GLY A 426 -2.41 -11.93 -6.74
C GLY A 426 -2.60 -11.41 -8.15
N ILE A 427 -3.86 -11.44 -8.58
CA ILE A 427 -4.31 -11.02 -9.90
C ILE A 427 -4.97 -9.67 -9.76
N TRP A 428 -4.37 -8.65 -10.38
CA TRP A 428 -4.84 -7.28 -10.30
C TRP A 428 -5.63 -6.85 -11.54
N THR A 429 -5.39 -7.48 -12.69
CA THR A 429 -6.04 -7.19 -13.97
C THR A 429 -5.92 -8.36 -14.95
N ALA A 430 -6.42 -8.18 -16.16
CA ALA A 430 -6.29 -9.06 -17.32
C ALA A 430 -6.94 -10.44 -17.14
N TYR A 431 -8.04 -10.51 -16.38
CA TYR A 431 -8.78 -11.75 -16.12
C TYR A 431 -9.14 -12.53 -17.40
N ARG A 432 -9.56 -11.84 -18.47
CA ARG A 432 -9.84 -12.46 -19.78
C ARG A 432 -8.60 -12.99 -20.49
N ASN A 433 -7.42 -12.43 -20.27
CA ASN A 433 -6.19 -13.00 -20.81
C ASN A 433 -5.83 -14.31 -20.09
N MET A 434 -6.26 -14.48 -18.85
CA MET A 434 -6.02 -15.68 -18.05
C MET A 434 -7.09 -16.76 -18.30
N MET A 435 -8.36 -16.37 -18.35
CA MET A 435 -9.48 -17.24 -18.69
C MET A 435 -10.38 -16.52 -19.71
N GLN A 436 -10.04 -16.65 -20.99
CA GLN A 436 -10.77 -15.98 -22.07
C GLN A 436 -12.19 -16.53 -22.21
N VAL A 437 -12.30 -17.86 -22.16
CA VAL A 437 -13.56 -18.60 -22.19
C VAL A 437 -13.77 -19.21 -20.81
N ASP A 438 -14.96 -19.05 -20.26
CA ASP A 438 -15.39 -19.63 -18.98
C ASP A 438 -14.96 -21.11 -18.86
N GLY A 439 -14.27 -21.43 -17.77
CA GLY A 439 -13.77 -22.78 -17.46
C GLY A 439 -12.45 -23.17 -18.15
N HIS A 440 -11.89 -22.33 -19.00
CA HIS A 440 -10.66 -22.60 -19.75
C HIS A 440 -9.54 -21.62 -19.36
N MET A 441 -8.96 -21.85 -18.18
CA MET A 441 -7.81 -21.10 -17.68
C MET A 441 -6.53 -21.43 -18.48
N SER A 442 -5.67 -20.44 -18.69
CA SER A 442 -4.41 -20.58 -19.40
C SER A 442 -3.37 -21.32 -18.56
N GLU A 443 -2.82 -22.40 -19.12
CA GLU A 443 -1.87 -23.27 -18.40
C GLU A 443 -0.54 -22.57 -18.08
N ASP A 444 -0.11 -21.61 -18.90
CA ASP A 444 1.10 -20.82 -18.63
C ASP A 444 0.96 -19.95 -17.38
N VAL A 445 -0.19 -19.31 -17.18
CA VAL A 445 -0.51 -18.53 -15.98
C VAL A 445 -0.62 -19.44 -14.76
N LEU A 446 -1.29 -20.60 -14.88
CA LEU A 446 -1.36 -21.57 -13.77
C LEU A 446 0.04 -22.03 -13.32
N ARG A 447 0.94 -22.31 -14.27
CA ARG A 447 2.33 -22.69 -13.99
C ARG A 447 3.17 -21.53 -13.45
N ALA A 448 2.83 -20.28 -13.78
CA ALA A 448 3.43 -19.10 -13.15
C ALA A 448 3.03 -18.97 -11.67
N ILE A 449 1.75 -19.22 -11.34
CA ILE A 449 1.27 -19.24 -9.95
C ILE A 449 1.96 -20.36 -9.16
N ASP A 450 2.07 -21.57 -9.72
CA ASP A 450 2.80 -22.68 -9.08
C ASP A 450 4.25 -22.30 -8.76
N ALA A 451 4.98 -21.77 -9.75
CA ALA A 451 6.36 -21.37 -9.60
C ALA A 451 6.53 -20.27 -8.55
N PHE A 452 5.59 -19.31 -8.49
CA PHE A 452 5.60 -18.25 -7.49
C PHE A 452 5.46 -18.85 -6.08
N LEU A 453 4.48 -19.72 -5.88
CA LEU A 453 4.25 -20.36 -4.58
C LEU A 453 5.42 -21.27 -4.17
N LEU A 454 6.02 -22.02 -5.11
CA LEU A 454 7.24 -22.79 -4.85
C LEU A 454 8.39 -21.89 -4.39
N THR A 455 8.57 -20.74 -5.04
CA THR A 455 9.61 -19.77 -4.71
C THR A 455 9.38 -19.16 -3.32
N ALA A 456 8.15 -18.78 -2.99
CA ALA A 456 7.82 -18.26 -1.66
C ALA A 456 8.03 -19.31 -0.56
N LYS A 457 7.60 -20.56 -0.82
CA LYS A 457 7.77 -21.68 0.12
C LYS A 457 9.22 -21.94 0.45
N ARG A 458 10.09 -21.89 -0.56
CA ARG A 458 11.53 -22.07 -0.42
C ARG A 458 12.15 -21.13 0.62
N HIS A 459 11.63 -19.91 0.76
CA HIS A 459 12.09 -18.89 1.72
C HIS A 459 11.27 -18.84 3.00
N GLY A 460 10.38 -19.80 3.22
CA GLY A 460 9.55 -19.87 4.42
C GLY A 460 8.47 -18.78 4.53
N LEU A 461 8.13 -18.13 3.40
CA LEU A 461 7.17 -17.03 3.37
C LEU A 461 5.75 -17.56 3.25
N GLN A 462 4.83 -17.08 4.09
CA GLN A 462 3.39 -17.29 3.92
C GLN A 462 2.89 -16.41 2.77
N VAL A 463 1.91 -16.88 1.99
CA VAL A 463 1.36 -16.13 0.84
C VAL A 463 -0.15 -15.96 0.97
N THR A 464 -0.62 -14.71 0.97
CA THR A 464 -2.02 -14.39 0.63
C THR A 464 -2.11 -14.14 -0.87
N PHE A 465 -2.92 -14.94 -1.57
CA PHE A 465 -3.17 -14.79 -3.01
C PHE A 465 -4.54 -14.18 -3.28
N THR A 466 -4.57 -12.98 -3.84
CA THR A 466 -5.79 -12.22 -4.17
C THR A 466 -6.33 -12.58 -5.56
N PHE A 467 -7.62 -12.94 -5.64
CA PHE A 467 -8.25 -13.37 -6.90
C PHE A 467 -8.80 -12.23 -7.75
N PHE A 468 -9.40 -11.20 -7.13
CA PHE A 468 -10.08 -10.11 -7.82
C PHE A 468 -9.68 -8.73 -7.28
N SER A 469 -9.98 -7.68 -8.03
CA SER A 469 -9.68 -6.28 -7.67
C SER A 469 -10.87 -5.37 -7.97
N PHE A 470 -11.37 -4.68 -6.95
CA PHE A 470 -12.47 -3.70 -6.97
C PHE A 470 -13.83 -4.27 -7.38
N THR A 471 -13.91 -4.94 -8.53
CA THR A 471 -15.07 -5.69 -9.00
C THR A 471 -14.65 -7.01 -9.66
N PRO A 472 -15.34 -8.13 -9.37
CA PRO A 472 -15.09 -9.39 -10.05
C PRO A 472 -15.40 -9.30 -11.55
N GLU A 473 -14.67 -10.07 -12.36
CA GLU A 473 -14.98 -10.23 -13.78
C GLU A 473 -16.32 -10.97 -13.95
N THR A 474 -17.14 -10.53 -14.93
CA THR A 474 -18.47 -11.10 -15.18
C THR A 474 -18.43 -12.30 -16.11
N TRP A 475 -17.34 -12.47 -16.86
CA TRP A 475 -17.28 -13.40 -17.98
C TRP A 475 -18.51 -13.25 -18.89
N GLU A 476 -19.25 -14.34 -19.14
CA GLU A 476 -20.40 -14.37 -20.04
C GLU A 476 -21.69 -13.85 -19.40
N GLY A 477 -21.65 -13.48 -18.11
CA GLY A 477 -22.76 -12.85 -17.40
C GLY A 477 -22.76 -11.32 -17.48
N THR A 478 -23.74 -10.69 -16.84
CA THR A 478 -23.96 -9.23 -16.91
C THR A 478 -23.85 -8.50 -15.57
N ASN A 479 -23.97 -9.21 -14.44
CA ASN A 479 -23.78 -8.65 -13.10
C ASN A 479 -22.65 -9.40 -12.36
N PRO A 480 -21.68 -8.72 -11.74
CA PRO A 480 -20.52 -9.38 -11.15
C PRO A 480 -20.81 -10.14 -9.84
N TYR A 481 -21.88 -9.82 -9.13
CA TYR A 481 -22.17 -10.37 -7.80
C TYR A 481 -23.43 -11.25 -7.77
N LEU A 482 -24.44 -10.91 -8.57
CA LEU A 482 -25.79 -11.46 -8.48
C LEU A 482 -26.19 -12.35 -9.66
N ASP A 483 -25.49 -12.27 -10.79
CA ASP A 483 -25.74 -13.14 -11.94
C ASP A 483 -25.13 -14.53 -11.66
N PRO A 484 -25.94 -15.61 -11.58
CA PRO A 484 -25.43 -16.95 -11.34
C PRO A 484 -24.37 -17.39 -12.37
N GLN A 485 -24.48 -16.91 -13.61
CA GLN A 485 -23.50 -17.24 -14.65
C GLN A 485 -22.13 -16.62 -14.37
N SER A 486 -22.10 -15.36 -13.93
CA SER A 486 -20.86 -14.68 -13.51
C SER A 486 -20.24 -15.37 -12.30
N VAL A 487 -21.05 -15.64 -11.27
CA VAL A 487 -20.57 -16.27 -10.03
C VAL A 487 -20.05 -17.68 -10.31
N ASP A 488 -20.71 -18.46 -11.15
CA ASP A 488 -20.22 -19.79 -11.53
C ASP A 488 -18.91 -19.74 -12.32
N ALA A 489 -18.73 -18.75 -13.20
CA ALA A 489 -17.46 -18.54 -13.89
C ALA A 489 -16.34 -18.16 -12.91
N GLN A 490 -16.60 -17.28 -11.94
CA GLN A 490 -15.68 -16.93 -10.86
C GLN A 490 -15.29 -18.16 -10.02
N LYS A 491 -16.26 -19.02 -9.68
CA LYS A 491 -16.00 -20.30 -9.00
C LYS A 491 -15.07 -21.18 -9.82
N ARG A 492 -15.30 -21.33 -11.13
CA ARG A 492 -14.43 -22.14 -12.00
C ARG A 492 -13.03 -21.55 -12.10
N PHE A 493 -12.91 -20.22 -12.17
CA PHE A 493 -11.64 -19.51 -12.12
C PHE A 493 -10.86 -19.83 -10.85
N ILE A 494 -11.48 -19.62 -9.67
CA ILE A 494 -10.89 -19.94 -8.37
C ILE A 494 -10.49 -21.42 -8.28
N ARG A 495 -11.37 -22.34 -8.68
CA ARG A 495 -11.10 -23.79 -8.63
C ARG A 495 -9.91 -24.18 -9.51
N SER A 496 -9.70 -23.52 -10.65
CA SER A 496 -8.56 -23.81 -11.53
C SER A 496 -7.22 -23.60 -10.82
N ILE A 497 -7.14 -22.61 -9.93
CA ILE A 497 -5.95 -22.28 -9.13
C ILE A 497 -5.89 -23.15 -7.87
N VAL A 498 -6.94 -23.11 -7.04
CA VAL A 498 -6.97 -23.77 -5.72
C VAL A 498 -6.79 -25.28 -5.84
N SER A 499 -7.30 -25.91 -6.91
CA SER A 499 -7.19 -27.36 -7.10
C SER A 499 -5.76 -27.87 -7.29
N ARG A 500 -4.82 -27.01 -7.70
CA ARG A 500 -3.38 -27.33 -7.83
C ARG A 500 -2.64 -27.24 -6.49
N HIS A 501 -3.21 -26.50 -5.53
CA HIS A 501 -2.57 -26.20 -4.24
C HIS A 501 -3.29 -26.83 -3.03
N ARG A 502 -3.93 -27.99 -3.24
CA ARG A 502 -4.65 -28.72 -2.17
C ARG A 502 -3.77 -29.15 -1.00
N HIS A 503 -2.48 -29.30 -1.26
CA HIS A 503 -1.49 -29.76 -0.30
C HIS A 503 -0.49 -28.65 0.07
N SER A 504 -0.61 -27.46 -0.51
CA SER A 504 0.28 -26.34 -0.19
C SER A 504 0.01 -25.83 1.22
N THR A 505 1.03 -25.75 2.07
CA THR A 505 0.85 -25.43 3.49
C THR A 505 1.07 -23.95 3.82
N HIS A 506 1.49 -23.15 2.85
CA HIS A 506 1.91 -21.75 3.04
C HIS A 506 1.08 -20.75 2.23
N VAL A 507 -0.17 -21.09 1.88
CA VAL A 507 -1.05 -20.21 1.11
C VAL A 507 -2.43 -20.06 1.75
N ASP A 508 -2.93 -18.83 1.73
CA ASP A 508 -4.30 -18.43 2.04
C ASP A 508 -4.84 -17.53 0.91
N TRP A 509 -6.15 -17.30 0.92
CA TRP A 509 -6.87 -16.80 -0.25
C TRP A 509 -7.60 -15.50 0.07
N ASP A 510 -7.34 -14.45 -0.70
CA ASP A 510 -8.08 -13.19 -0.64
C ASP A 510 -9.05 -13.14 -1.81
N LEU A 511 -10.35 -13.04 -1.53
CA LEU A 511 -11.37 -13.05 -2.57
C LEU A 511 -11.25 -11.82 -3.47
N ILE A 512 -11.04 -10.64 -2.88
CA ILE A 512 -11.10 -9.38 -3.61
C ILE A 512 -10.44 -8.23 -2.85
N ASN A 513 -9.68 -7.42 -3.58
CA ASN A 513 -9.15 -6.15 -3.11
C ASN A 513 -10.20 -5.02 -3.18
N GLU A 514 -10.53 -4.39 -2.05
CA GLU A 514 -11.32 -3.16 -1.93
C GLU A 514 -12.66 -3.21 -2.70
N PRO A 515 -13.58 -4.12 -2.33
CA PRO A 515 -14.79 -4.38 -3.11
C PRO A 515 -15.68 -3.14 -3.27
N SER A 516 -16.09 -2.88 -4.51
CA SER A 516 -17.11 -1.90 -4.89
C SER A 516 -18.36 -2.62 -5.40
N MET A 517 -19.52 -2.31 -4.83
CA MET A 517 -20.81 -2.93 -5.19
C MET A 517 -21.68 -1.91 -5.94
N PHE A 518 -22.44 -2.20 -6.99
CA PHE A 518 -22.49 -3.37 -7.88
C PHE A 518 -21.99 -3.03 -9.29
N ASP A 519 -22.00 -1.74 -9.66
CA ASP A 519 -21.64 -1.24 -10.98
C ASP A 519 -20.11 -1.21 -11.20
N PRO A 520 -19.56 -2.03 -12.10
CA PRO A 520 -18.11 -2.10 -12.35
C PRO A 520 -17.52 -0.86 -13.01
N VAL A 521 -18.34 0.06 -13.53
CA VAL A 521 -17.85 1.32 -14.12
C VAL A 521 -17.65 2.39 -13.05
N ARG A 522 -18.37 2.33 -11.92
CA ARG A 522 -18.40 3.36 -10.87
C ARG A 522 -17.75 2.90 -9.57
N ILE A 523 -16.56 2.31 -9.65
CA ILE A 523 -15.76 1.88 -8.49
C ILE A 523 -15.33 3.06 -7.60
N PHE A 524 -15.02 2.78 -6.33
CA PHE A 524 -14.59 3.77 -5.32
C PHE A 524 -15.56 4.95 -5.10
N SER A 525 -16.83 4.74 -5.44
CA SER A 525 -17.88 5.69 -5.13
C SER A 525 -18.23 5.69 -3.65
N ASP A 526 -18.69 6.82 -3.12
CA ASP A 526 -19.26 6.90 -1.77
C ASP A 526 -20.53 6.04 -1.68
N GLY A 527 -20.44 4.88 -1.03
CA GLY A 527 -21.50 3.87 -0.95
C GLY A 527 -21.78 3.10 -2.26
N PRO A 528 -22.76 2.17 -2.25
CA PRO A 528 -23.06 1.31 -3.38
C PRO A 528 -23.59 2.07 -4.62
N ARG A 529 -23.37 1.50 -5.82
CA ARG A 529 -23.83 2.02 -7.11
C ARG A 529 -24.61 0.96 -7.88
N SER A 530 -25.83 1.29 -8.29
CA SER A 530 -26.72 0.33 -8.93
C SER A 530 -26.23 -0.01 -10.33
N ALA A 531 -26.17 -1.30 -10.66
CA ALA A 531 -25.95 -1.77 -12.03
C ALA A 531 -27.21 -1.58 -12.90
N ARG A 532 -28.37 -1.36 -12.27
CA ARG A 532 -29.69 -1.17 -12.89
C ARG A 532 -30.13 -2.33 -13.79
N ASP A 533 -29.68 -3.53 -13.44
CA ASP A 533 -30.05 -4.76 -14.13
C ASP A 533 -31.19 -5.50 -13.42
N SER A 534 -31.68 -6.55 -14.08
CA SER A 534 -32.81 -7.34 -13.58
C SER A 534 -32.46 -8.22 -12.38
N TYR A 535 -31.20 -8.64 -12.21
CA TYR A 535 -30.78 -9.48 -11.09
C TYR A 535 -30.76 -8.67 -9.80
N GLU A 536 -30.15 -7.48 -9.85
CA GLU A 536 -30.13 -6.53 -8.73
C GLU A 536 -31.55 -6.13 -8.32
N GLN A 537 -32.40 -5.77 -9.29
CA GLN A 537 -33.78 -5.38 -9.03
C GLN A 537 -34.60 -6.50 -8.38
N GLN A 538 -34.46 -7.74 -8.84
CA GLN A 538 -35.18 -8.89 -8.26
C GLN A 538 -34.70 -9.20 -6.84
N ALA A 539 -33.38 -9.22 -6.63
CA ALA A 539 -32.78 -9.47 -5.32
C ALA A 539 -33.19 -8.38 -4.31
N PHE A 540 -33.18 -7.11 -4.73
CA PHE A 540 -33.58 -5.99 -3.89
C PHE A 540 -35.05 -6.07 -3.45
N ILE A 541 -35.96 -6.38 -4.37
CA ILE A 541 -37.39 -6.58 -4.05
C ILE A 541 -37.55 -7.72 -3.02
N ALA A 542 -36.89 -8.86 -3.25
CA ALA A 542 -36.99 -10.02 -2.35
C ALA A 542 -36.44 -9.70 -0.95
N TRP A 543 -35.31 -8.98 -0.89
CA TRP A 543 -34.72 -8.56 0.37
C TRP A 543 -35.61 -7.57 1.13
N LEU A 544 -36.22 -6.59 0.44
CA LEU A 544 -37.17 -5.67 1.06
C LEU A 544 -38.40 -6.38 1.63
N GLN A 545 -38.94 -7.37 0.90
CA GLN A 545 -40.04 -8.20 1.37
C GLN A 545 -39.67 -8.96 2.65
N GLN A 546 -38.46 -9.52 2.70
CA GLN A 546 -37.98 -10.25 3.88
C GLN A 546 -37.78 -9.33 5.08
N ARG A 547 -37.15 -8.15 4.86
CA ARG A 547 -36.83 -7.20 5.93
C ARG A 547 -38.06 -6.53 6.52
N HIS A 548 -38.96 -6.01 5.68
CA HIS A 548 -40.09 -5.19 6.12
C HIS A 548 -41.38 -5.99 6.33
N GLN A 549 -41.48 -7.19 5.76
CA GLN A 549 -42.61 -8.12 5.84
C GLN A 549 -43.93 -7.62 5.22
N THR A 550 -44.31 -6.37 5.45
CA THR A 550 -45.50 -5.71 4.91
C THR A 550 -45.15 -4.47 4.11
N ILE A 551 -45.96 -4.14 3.11
CA ILE A 551 -45.69 -2.97 2.26
C ILE A 551 -45.92 -1.66 3.04
N GLU A 552 -46.85 -1.68 3.99
CA GLU A 552 -47.17 -0.52 4.84
C GLU A 552 -45.97 -0.12 5.71
N ALA A 553 -45.23 -1.10 6.26
CA ALA A 553 -44.01 -0.82 7.03
C ALA A 553 -42.93 -0.14 6.17
N LEU A 554 -42.71 -0.67 4.96
CA LEU A 554 -41.76 -0.08 4.00
C LEU A 554 -42.19 1.33 3.54
N GLN A 555 -43.47 1.51 3.23
CA GLN A 555 -44.06 2.82 2.90
C GLN A 555 -43.82 3.82 4.02
N GLU A 556 -44.04 3.42 5.26
CA GLU A 556 -43.80 4.28 6.42
C GLU A 556 -42.32 4.62 6.57
N ALA A 557 -41.42 3.62 6.49
CA ALA A 557 -39.97 3.81 6.58
C ALA A 557 -39.42 4.75 5.49
N TRP A 558 -39.92 4.61 4.26
CA TRP A 558 -39.50 5.42 3.10
C TRP A 558 -40.29 6.73 2.95
N ASN A 559 -41.25 6.99 3.84
CA ASN A 559 -42.16 8.12 3.76
C ASN A 559 -42.84 8.19 2.37
N MET A 560 -43.41 7.08 1.92
CA MET A 560 -44.11 6.94 0.63
C MET A 560 -45.58 6.58 0.84
N SER A 561 -46.45 7.14 0.01
CA SER A 561 -47.87 6.77 0.00
C SER A 561 -48.11 5.48 -0.81
N PRO A 562 -49.26 4.79 -0.61
CA PRO A 562 -49.66 3.66 -1.46
C PRO A 562 -49.72 3.97 -2.96
N LYS A 563 -49.86 5.25 -3.34
CA LYS A 563 -49.79 5.66 -4.75
C LYS A 563 -48.36 5.67 -5.29
N GLN A 564 -47.38 5.97 -4.45
CA GLN A 564 -45.96 6.03 -4.83
C GLN A 564 -45.30 4.66 -4.79
N LEU A 565 -45.69 3.82 -3.83
CA LEU A 565 -45.19 2.47 -3.64
C LEU A 565 -46.37 1.51 -3.36
N PRO A 566 -47.12 1.09 -4.40
CA PRO A 566 -48.32 0.28 -4.23
C PRO A 566 -48.05 -1.13 -3.68
N ASP A 567 -46.93 -1.73 -4.07
CA ASP A 567 -46.46 -3.02 -3.62
C ASP A 567 -44.92 -3.06 -3.71
N PHE A 568 -44.30 -4.13 -3.21
CA PHE A 568 -42.84 -4.28 -3.22
C PHE A 568 -42.25 -4.30 -4.63
N THR A 569 -42.98 -4.76 -5.64
CA THR A 569 -42.47 -4.84 -7.03
C THR A 569 -42.31 -3.46 -7.67
N ALA A 570 -42.97 -2.45 -7.13
CA ALA A 570 -42.81 -1.06 -7.53
C ALA A 570 -41.60 -0.36 -6.87
N ALA A 571 -40.89 -1.02 -5.94
CA ALA A 571 -39.69 -0.45 -5.34
C ALA A 571 -38.60 -0.31 -6.41
N VAL A 572 -37.97 0.87 -6.49
CA VAL A 572 -36.84 1.12 -7.38
C VAL A 572 -35.59 1.30 -6.51
N ILE A 573 -34.44 0.82 -6.98
CA ILE A 573 -33.15 1.02 -6.31
C ILE A 573 -32.80 2.52 -6.32
N PRO A 574 -32.46 3.13 -5.17
CA PRO A 574 -32.10 4.54 -5.13
C PRO A 574 -30.72 4.82 -5.75
N GLU A 575 -30.56 6.01 -6.31
CA GLU A 575 -29.25 6.54 -6.74
C GLU A 575 -28.88 7.79 -5.95
N PRO A 576 -27.58 8.14 -5.83
CA PRO A 576 -27.13 9.23 -4.96
C PRO A 576 -27.82 10.56 -5.25
N GLU A 577 -28.11 10.86 -6.52
CA GLU A 577 -28.77 12.11 -6.90
C GLU A 577 -30.24 12.17 -6.44
N GLU A 578 -30.85 11.04 -6.06
CA GLU A 578 -32.20 10.95 -5.49
C GLU A 578 -32.23 11.05 -3.96
N ILE A 579 -31.06 10.99 -3.32
CA ILE A 579 -30.91 11.03 -1.87
C ILE A 579 -30.48 12.43 -1.44
N ASN A 580 -31.12 12.94 -0.40
CA ASN A 580 -30.73 14.19 0.24
C ASN A 580 -29.60 13.88 1.24
N PHE A 581 -28.35 13.82 0.78
CA PHE A 581 -27.16 13.66 1.64
C PHE A 581 -26.67 14.95 2.29
N ASP A 582 -26.92 16.10 1.63
CA ASP A 582 -26.69 17.43 2.20
C ASP A 582 -27.99 18.01 2.78
N VAL A 583 -27.89 18.73 3.90
CA VAL A 583 -29.05 19.35 4.59
C VAL A 583 -29.71 20.48 3.78
N GLN A 584 -29.01 21.03 2.80
CA GLN A 584 -29.46 22.10 1.90
C GLN A 584 -29.96 21.57 0.54
N ASP A 585 -29.94 20.25 0.34
CA ASP A 585 -30.43 19.61 -0.88
C ASP A 585 -31.97 19.55 -0.93
N MET A 586 -32.58 20.69 -1.29
CA MET A 586 -34.02 20.94 -1.15
C MET A 586 -34.70 21.29 -2.49
N HIS A 587 -33.98 21.25 -3.61
CA HIS A 587 -34.52 21.66 -4.92
C HIS A 587 -35.71 20.79 -5.40
N LYS A 588 -35.77 19.53 -4.95
CA LYS A 588 -36.90 18.61 -5.14
C LYS A 588 -37.11 17.85 -3.84
N ALA A 589 -38.35 17.45 -3.56
CA ALA A 589 -38.63 16.56 -2.44
C ALA A 589 -37.96 15.19 -2.69
N LYS A 590 -36.97 14.83 -1.88
CA LYS A 590 -36.23 13.57 -1.94
C LYS A 590 -36.69 12.59 -0.88
N LYS A 591 -36.47 11.28 -1.12
CA LYS A 591 -36.83 10.19 -0.21
C LYS A 591 -35.55 9.52 0.31
N GLY A 592 -34.83 10.25 1.15
CA GLY A 592 -33.48 9.89 1.59
C GLY A 592 -33.38 8.58 2.38
N THR A 593 -34.41 8.25 3.17
CA THR A 593 -34.39 7.09 4.08
C THR A 593 -34.30 5.74 3.36
N ARG A 594 -34.54 5.70 2.04
CA ARG A 594 -34.30 4.54 1.17
C ARG A 594 -32.83 4.07 1.19
N TRP A 595 -31.90 4.98 1.44
CA TRP A 595 -30.47 4.70 1.31
C TRP A 595 -29.94 3.69 2.33
N LEU A 596 -30.47 3.74 3.56
CA LEU A 596 -30.13 2.77 4.62
C LEU A 596 -30.38 1.34 4.14
N ASP A 597 -31.57 1.09 3.58
CA ASP A 597 -31.95 -0.22 3.07
C ASP A 597 -31.08 -0.67 1.90
N TYR A 598 -30.66 0.25 1.03
CA TYR A 598 -29.79 -0.08 -0.08
C TYR A 598 -28.36 -0.42 0.36
N CYS A 599 -27.82 0.29 1.36
CA CYS A 599 -26.53 -0.04 1.96
C CYS A 599 -26.58 -1.40 2.66
N LEU A 600 -27.59 -1.65 3.50
CA LEU A 600 -27.76 -2.95 4.19
C LEU A 600 -27.95 -4.10 3.20
N PHE A 601 -28.72 -3.88 2.12
CA PHE A 601 -28.85 -4.84 1.02
C PHE A 601 -27.48 -5.15 0.39
N SER A 602 -26.65 -4.13 0.14
CA SER A 602 -25.33 -4.32 -0.44
C SER A 602 -24.39 -5.15 0.45
N MET A 603 -24.46 -4.98 1.78
CA MET A 603 -23.72 -5.80 2.75
C MET A 603 -24.14 -7.27 2.67
N GLU A 604 -25.46 -7.52 2.70
CA GLU A 604 -26.00 -8.88 2.65
C GLU A 604 -25.66 -9.57 1.32
N MET A 605 -25.77 -8.88 0.19
CA MET A 605 -25.43 -9.45 -1.11
C MET A 605 -23.93 -9.70 -1.27
N HIS A 606 -23.08 -8.86 -0.67
CA HIS A 606 -21.66 -9.14 -0.58
C HIS A 606 -21.39 -10.42 0.23
N ASN A 607 -22.07 -10.60 1.37
CA ASN A 607 -21.97 -11.83 2.18
C ASN A 607 -22.41 -13.06 1.41
N VAL A 608 -23.53 -12.99 0.67
CA VAL A 608 -23.98 -14.10 -0.19
C VAL A 608 -22.93 -14.47 -1.23
N TRP A 609 -22.35 -13.47 -1.91
CA TRP A 609 -21.27 -13.69 -2.88
C TRP A 609 -20.02 -14.30 -2.22
N ALA A 610 -19.58 -13.74 -1.09
CA ALA A 610 -18.40 -14.22 -0.36
C ALA A 610 -18.59 -15.68 0.10
N ARG A 611 -19.77 -16.02 0.63
CA ARG A 611 -20.12 -17.38 1.06
C ARG A 611 -20.01 -18.40 -0.07
N GLU A 612 -20.50 -18.07 -1.26
CA GLU A 612 -20.45 -18.95 -2.43
C GLU A 612 -19.00 -19.24 -2.86
N LEU A 613 -18.14 -18.22 -2.84
CA LEU A 613 -16.73 -18.38 -3.22
C LEU A 613 -15.90 -19.05 -2.12
N VAL A 614 -16.12 -18.70 -0.85
CA VAL A 614 -15.50 -19.37 0.30
C VAL A 614 -15.88 -20.85 0.30
N GLY A 615 -17.17 -21.18 0.16
CA GLY A 615 -17.62 -22.57 0.07
C GLY A 615 -16.92 -23.34 -1.04
N THR A 616 -16.79 -22.71 -2.21
CA THR A 616 -16.07 -23.29 -3.36
C THR A 616 -14.59 -23.60 -3.06
N ILE A 617 -13.91 -22.74 -2.29
CA ILE A 617 -12.53 -22.95 -1.83
C ILE A 617 -12.50 -24.06 -0.77
N LYS A 618 -13.36 -24.00 0.25
CA LYS A 618 -13.40 -24.94 1.39
C LYS A 618 -13.77 -26.37 0.97
N ASP A 619 -14.52 -26.54 -0.12
CA ASP A 619 -14.78 -27.84 -0.74
C ASP A 619 -13.50 -28.54 -1.23
N LEU A 620 -12.47 -27.77 -1.58
CA LEU A 620 -11.16 -28.29 -2.02
C LEU A 620 -10.13 -28.33 -0.89
N VAL A 621 -10.11 -27.28 -0.07
CA VAL A 621 -9.13 -27.03 0.98
C VAL A 621 -9.81 -26.50 2.26
N PRO A 622 -10.47 -27.36 3.05
CA PRO A 622 -11.30 -26.93 4.18
C PRO A 622 -10.53 -26.17 5.27
N HIS A 623 -9.19 -26.29 5.30
CA HIS A 623 -8.33 -25.70 6.32
C HIS A 623 -7.51 -24.49 5.84
N HIS A 624 -7.56 -24.12 4.55
CA HIS A 624 -6.89 -22.89 4.11
C HIS A 624 -7.72 -21.68 4.56
N LEU A 625 -7.06 -20.60 4.99
CA LEU A 625 -7.75 -19.39 5.39
C LEU A 625 -8.24 -18.60 4.15
N VAL A 626 -9.36 -17.89 4.30
CA VAL A 626 -9.95 -17.03 3.28
C VAL A 626 -10.27 -15.65 3.87
N THR A 627 -10.06 -14.58 3.11
CA THR A 627 -10.33 -13.19 3.52
C THR A 627 -10.86 -12.31 2.38
N VAL A 628 -11.10 -11.03 2.69
CA VAL A 628 -11.44 -9.93 1.79
C VAL A 628 -10.55 -8.74 2.14
N GLY A 629 -10.00 -8.05 1.14
CA GLY A 629 -9.23 -6.81 1.29
C GLY A 629 -10.12 -5.59 1.50
N GLN A 630 -10.09 -5.01 2.70
CA GLN A 630 -10.94 -3.90 3.12
C GLN A 630 -10.29 -2.54 2.87
N ASP A 631 -11.03 -1.62 2.23
CA ASP A 631 -10.57 -0.24 2.02
C ASP A 631 -10.59 0.59 3.33
N GLU A 632 -9.81 1.66 3.33
CA GLU A 632 -9.67 2.65 4.41
C GLU A 632 -11.02 3.25 4.84
N ALA A 633 -11.16 3.71 6.09
CA ALA A 633 -12.37 4.37 6.60
C ALA A 633 -13.63 3.48 6.59
N LEU A 634 -13.48 2.17 6.75
CA LEU A 634 -14.56 1.17 6.54
C LEU A 634 -15.20 1.29 5.13
N GLY A 635 -14.49 1.89 4.18
CA GLY A 635 -14.89 2.02 2.78
C GLY A 635 -16.01 3.02 2.50
N ALA A 636 -16.34 3.97 3.39
CA ALA A 636 -17.39 4.97 3.14
C ALA A 636 -18.74 4.36 2.69
N GLN A 637 -19.35 3.53 3.56
CA GLN A 637 -20.58 2.77 3.32
C GLN A 637 -20.49 1.60 2.31
N ARG A 638 -19.28 1.21 1.89
CA ARG A 638 -19.00 -0.04 1.15
C ARG A 638 -18.90 -1.24 2.12
N PRO A 639 -18.80 -2.50 1.62
CA PRO A 639 -18.74 -3.68 2.49
C PRO A 639 -17.81 -3.50 3.69
N SER A 640 -18.32 -3.83 4.88
CA SER A 640 -17.64 -3.58 6.16
C SER A 640 -17.27 -4.88 6.87
N PRO A 641 -16.10 -4.94 7.57
CA PRO A 641 -15.62 -6.13 8.26
C PRO A 641 -16.61 -6.74 9.25
N PHE A 642 -17.36 -5.91 9.97
CA PHE A 642 -18.35 -6.44 10.93
C PHE A 642 -19.50 -7.19 10.28
N PHE A 643 -19.77 -6.98 8.99
CA PHE A 643 -20.83 -7.68 8.27
C PHE A 643 -20.32 -8.95 7.60
N TYR A 644 -19.22 -8.88 6.85
CA TYR A 644 -18.72 -10.05 6.13
C TYR A 644 -17.86 -10.98 6.98
N GLU A 645 -17.57 -10.62 8.24
CA GLU A 645 -16.74 -11.47 9.07
C GLU A 645 -17.28 -12.89 9.17
N SER A 646 -18.59 -13.11 9.20
CA SER A 646 -19.19 -14.45 9.27
C SER A 646 -18.73 -15.37 8.14
N GLU A 647 -18.40 -14.80 6.97
CA GLU A 647 -18.09 -15.54 5.75
C GLU A 647 -16.59 -15.77 5.54
N VAL A 648 -15.71 -15.06 6.26
CA VAL A 648 -14.24 -15.14 6.11
C VAL A 648 -13.54 -15.68 7.37
N ASP A 649 -12.29 -16.12 7.28
CA ASP A 649 -11.54 -16.65 8.43
C ASP A 649 -10.84 -15.57 9.25
N TYR A 650 -10.57 -14.42 8.63
CA TYR A 650 -9.97 -13.22 9.24
C TYR A 650 -10.37 -11.97 8.47
N THR A 651 -10.31 -10.80 9.11
CA THR A 651 -10.61 -9.51 8.50
C THR A 651 -9.34 -8.70 8.23
N THR A 652 -9.49 -7.64 7.44
CA THR A 652 -8.37 -6.78 7.05
C THR A 652 -8.77 -5.31 7.08
N VAL A 653 -7.78 -4.42 6.91
CA VAL A 653 -7.96 -3.01 6.55
C VAL A 653 -6.73 -2.47 5.81
N HIS A 654 -6.97 -1.57 4.86
CA HIS A 654 -5.95 -0.85 4.12
C HIS A 654 -5.84 0.58 4.67
N SER A 655 -4.63 1.02 5.03
CA SER A 655 -4.40 2.31 5.68
C SER A 655 -3.47 3.20 4.85
N TRP A 656 -4.04 4.24 4.25
CA TRP A 656 -3.42 5.06 3.20
C TRP A 656 -3.36 6.54 3.57
N TRP A 657 -4.48 7.26 3.47
CA TRP A 657 -4.59 8.72 3.54
C TRP A 657 -4.81 9.24 4.96
N LEU A 658 -5.59 8.52 5.77
CA LEU A 658 -6.10 8.95 7.06
C LEU A 658 -5.07 8.75 8.18
N ASN A 659 -3.93 9.44 8.06
CA ASN A 659 -2.83 9.34 9.02
C ASN A 659 -3.22 9.77 10.44
N ASP A 660 -4.28 10.55 10.60
CA ASP A 660 -4.84 10.94 11.91
C ASP A 660 -5.95 9.98 12.39
N ASP A 661 -6.32 8.93 11.66
CA ASP A 661 -7.37 8.00 12.09
C ASP A 661 -6.87 6.54 12.15
N LEU A 662 -5.56 6.31 12.11
CA LEU A 662 -4.95 4.96 12.07
C LEU A 662 -5.36 4.05 13.24
N ILE A 663 -5.52 4.61 14.45
CA ILE A 663 -6.02 3.86 15.61
C ILE A 663 -7.48 3.47 15.40
N TRP A 664 -8.28 4.39 14.87
CA TRP A 664 -9.70 4.16 14.59
C TRP A 664 -9.85 3.06 13.54
N ASP A 665 -9.10 3.13 12.43
CA ASP A 665 -9.13 2.11 11.37
C ASP A 665 -8.80 0.72 11.92
N GLY A 666 -7.72 0.63 12.71
CA GLY A 666 -7.29 -0.64 13.31
C GLY A 666 -8.32 -1.25 14.28
N ILE A 667 -9.02 -0.41 15.05
CA ILE A 667 -10.01 -0.87 16.04
C ILE A 667 -11.35 -1.21 15.37
N PHE A 668 -11.87 -0.38 14.48
CA PHE A 668 -13.20 -0.57 13.89
C PHE A 668 -13.21 -1.56 12.72
N ALA A 669 -12.06 -1.95 12.18
CA ALA A 669 -11.95 -3.10 11.28
C ALA A 669 -11.72 -4.44 12.00
N LYS A 670 -11.41 -4.39 13.31
CA LYS A 670 -11.14 -5.57 14.13
C LYS A 670 -12.41 -6.11 14.77
N THR A 671 -12.79 -7.31 14.37
CA THR A 671 -13.95 -7.97 14.96
C THR A 671 -13.61 -8.64 16.29
N PRO A 672 -14.61 -8.93 17.15
CA PRO A 672 -14.39 -9.55 18.45
C PRO A 672 -13.89 -11.00 18.37
N HIS A 673 -14.00 -11.64 17.20
CA HIS A 673 -13.84 -13.08 17.07
C HIS A 673 -12.66 -13.51 16.20
N LYS A 674 -12.10 -12.59 15.40
CA LYS A 674 -11.14 -12.91 14.34
C LYS A 674 -9.96 -11.95 14.33
N PRO A 675 -8.78 -12.42 13.90
CA PRO A 675 -7.64 -11.54 13.71
C PRO A 675 -7.98 -10.50 12.63
N ASN A 676 -7.46 -9.29 12.83
CA ASN A 676 -7.49 -8.22 11.83
C ASN A 676 -6.06 -7.97 11.37
N LEU A 677 -5.83 -8.01 10.06
CA LEU A 677 -4.53 -7.70 9.47
C LEU A 677 -4.59 -6.33 8.81
N ILE A 678 -3.65 -5.43 9.12
CA ILE A 678 -3.46 -4.23 8.29
C ILE A 678 -2.81 -4.69 6.98
N GLN A 679 -3.64 -5.13 6.04
CA GLN A 679 -3.25 -5.94 4.88
C GLN A 679 -2.64 -5.10 3.76
N GLU A 680 -2.86 -3.79 3.78
CA GLU A 680 -2.10 -2.84 3.00
C GLU A 680 -1.81 -1.59 3.83
N THR A 681 -0.55 -1.18 3.88
CA THR A 681 -0.17 0.10 4.44
C THR A 681 1.02 0.68 3.69
N GLY A 682 1.02 1.98 3.51
CA GLY A 682 2.06 2.69 2.77
C GLY A 682 1.85 4.19 2.85
N ILE A 683 2.72 4.96 2.21
CA ILE A 683 2.63 6.42 2.20
C ILE A 683 2.36 6.90 0.78
N MET A 684 1.18 7.48 0.56
CA MET A 684 0.81 8.07 -0.72
C MET A 684 1.69 9.27 -1.05
N TYR A 685 1.95 9.44 -2.34
CA TYR A 685 2.66 10.60 -2.87
C TYR A 685 1.84 11.87 -2.69
N VAL A 686 2.50 12.95 -2.29
CA VAL A 686 1.89 14.26 -2.08
C VAL A 686 2.80 15.34 -2.62
N GLU A 687 2.20 16.32 -3.28
CA GLU A 687 2.92 17.41 -3.92
C GLU A 687 2.82 18.71 -3.14
N THR A 688 3.83 19.55 -3.31
CA THR A 688 3.74 20.99 -3.04
C THR A 688 2.87 21.66 -4.12
N PRO A 689 2.33 22.88 -3.88
CA PRO A 689 1.50 23.57 -4.88
C PRO A 689 2.15 23.81 -6.25
N ASP A 690 3.49 23.73 -6.33
CA ASP A 690 4.30 23.84 -7.55
C ASP A 690 4.72 22.47 -8.14
N GLY A 691 4.15 21.36 -7.65
CA GLY A 691 4.33 20.02 -8.24
C GLY A 691 5.66 19.34 -7.91
N ARG A 692 6.29 19.67 -6.77
CA ARG A 692 7.46 18.95 -6.23
C ARG A 692 7.04 17.97 -5.15
N ALA A 693 7.85 16.95 -4.90
CA ALA A 693 7.62 16.07 -3.75
C ALA A 693 7.59 16.87 -2.45
N LYS A 694 6.53 16.70 -1.66
CA LYS A 694 6.37 17.41 -0.38
C LYS A 694 7.13 16.75 0.78
N ARG A 695 7.43 15.45 0.68
CA ARG A 695 8.10 14.67 1.74
C ARG A 695 9.42 14.09 1.26
N THR A 696 10.38 14.04 2.16
CA THR A 696 11.65 13.31 2.04
C THR A 696 11.46 11.82 2.31
N GLU A 697 12.38 10.96 1.84
CA GLU A 697 12.30 9.51 2.11
C GLU A 697 12.40 9.21 3.62
N GLU A 698 13.14 10.02 4.41
CA GLU A 698 13.21 9.89 5.87
C GLU A 698 11.88 10.20 6.57
N GLU A 699 11.12 11.18 6.06
CA GLU A 699 9.77 11.46 6.55
C GLU A 699 8.81 10.32 6.22
N LEU A 700 8.90 9.74 5.02
CA LEU A 700 8.09 8.58 4.61
C LEU A 700 8.39 7.38 5.52
N HIS A 701 9.66 7.07 5.76
CA HIS A 701 10.10 6.06 6.73
C HIS A 701 9.50 6.28 8.11
N SER A 702 9.59 7.50 8.65
CA SER A 702 9.11 7.80 9.99
C SER A 702 7.58 7.66 10.12
N ILE A 703 6.83 8.00 9.06
CA ILE A 703 5.38 7.78 9.04
C ILE A 703 5.07 6.28 8.98
N LEU A 704 5.76 5.52 8.12
CA LEU A 704 5.56 4.08 7.97
C LEU A 704 5.86 3.32 9.28
N GLU A 705 6.94 3.68 9.97
CA GLU A 705 7.29 3.13 11.29
C GLU A 705 6.13 3.30 12.29
N ARG A 706 5.51 4.49 12.32
CA ARG A 706 4.35 4.75 13.18
C ARG A 706 3.12 3.94 12.76
N LYS A 707 2.87 3.78 11.45
CA LYS A 707 1.77 2.93 10.96
C LYS A 707 1.93 1.48 11.45
N TYR A 708 3.14 0.93 11.39
CA TYR A 708 3.42 -0.40 11.94
C TYR A 708 3.20 -0.45 13.46
N ALA A 709 3.66 0.56 14.21
CA ALA A 709 3.42 0.63 15.65
C ALA A 709 1.92 0.61 15.99
N TYR A 710 1.09 1.39 15.28
CA TYR A 710 -0.36 1.41 15.47
C TYR A 710 -1.04 0.09 15.06
N ALA A 711 -0.56 -0.58 14.01
CA ALA A 711 -1.09 -1.87 13.57
C ALA A 711 -1.03 -2.93 14.70
N PHE A 712 0.06 -2.95 15.47
CA PHE A 712 0.18 -3.84 16.62
C PHE A 712 -0.57 -3.29 17.85
N SER A 713 -0.53 -1.97 18.12
CA SER A 713 -1.12 -1.37 19.33
C SER A 713 -2.65 -1.47 19.42
N THR A 714 -3.32 -1.59 18.27
CA THR A 714 -4.77 -1.76 18.17
C THR A 714 -5.23 -3.22 18.37
N GLY A 715 -4.32 -4.13 18.71
CA GLY A 715 -4.62 -5.56 18.82
C GLY A 715 -4.75 -6.27 17.48
N GLY A 716 -4.24 -5.66 16.40
CA GLY A 716 -4.11 -6.26 15.08
C GLY A 716 -3.04 -7.35 15.04
N ALA A 717 -3.13 -8.21 14.03
CA ALA A 717 -2.24 -9.35 13.82
C ALA A 717 -0.87 -8.95 13.20
N GLY A 718 -0.76 -7.71 12.72
CA GLY A 718 0.45 -7.16 12.12
C GLY A 718 0.13 -6.23 10.95
N ALA A 719 1.14 -5.97 10.12
CA ALA A 719 1.03 -5.06 8.98
C ALA A 719 1.71 -5.63 7.73
N VAL A 720 1.18 -5.27 6.57
CA VAL A 720 1.72 -5.61 5.25
C VAL A 720 1.99 -4.32 4.49
N GLN A 721 3.26 -4.05 4.17
CA GLN A 721 3.62 -2.85 3.42
C GLN A 721 3.27 -3.00 1.93
N TRP A 722 2.60 -2.01 1.35
CA TRP A 722 2.52 -1.82 -0.10
C TRP A 722 3.64 -0.89 -0.53
N ILE A 723 4.64 -1.32 -1.30
CA ILE A 723 4.92 -2.63 -1.89
C ILE A 723 6.44 -2.84 -1.87
N TRP A 724 6.97 -4.04 -2.14
CA TRP A 724 8.42 -4.23 -2.22
C TRP A 724 9.08 -3.38 -3.31
N ASN A 725 8.70 -3.60 -4.58
CA ASN A 725 9.25 -2.92 -5.74
C ASN A 725 8.34 -1.77 -6.19
N THR A 726 8.89 -0.57 -6.38
CA THR A 726 8.13 0.54 -7.00
C THR A 726 7.70 0.18 -8.43
N ASN A 727 6.41 0.35 -8.72
CA ASN A 727 5.83 0.01 -10.03
C ASN A 727 5.78 1.23 -10.96
N PHE A 728 6.89 1.48 -11.66
CA PHE A 728 7.06 2.60 -12.58
C PHE A 728 6.49 2.37 -13.99
N TYR A 729 5.78 1.25 -14.20
CA TYR A 729 5.00 0.95 -15.41
C TYR A 729 3.50 1.24 -15.21
N MET A 730 3.11 1.97 -14.17
CA MET A 730 1.75 2.48 -14.02
C MET A 730 1.60 3.82 -14.73
N ASP A 731 0.42 4.06 -15.31
CA ASP A 731 0.04 5.38 -15.82
C ASP A 731 -0.39 6.34 -14.69
N ASN A 732 -0.62 5.81 -13.48
CA ASN A 732 -0.81 6.57 -12.26
C ASN A 732 0.53 6.97 -11.62
N ALA A 733 0.75 8.29 -11.49
CA ALA A 733 1.96 8.83 -10.86
C ALA A 733 2.06 8.42 -9.38
N ASN A 734 0.95 8.32 -8.65
CA ASN A 734 0.97 7.95 -7.23
C ASN A 734 1.58 6.56 -7.00
N GLU A 735 1.20 5.57 -7.80
CA GLU A 735 1.74 4.20 -7.76
C GLU A 735 3.24 4.15 -8.09
N SER A 736 3.73 5.09 -8.89
CA SER A 736 5.13 5.14 -9.33
C SER A 736 6.09 5.70 -8.27
N HIS A 737 5.59 6.16 -7.12
CA HIS A 737 6.41 6.65 -5.98
C HIS A 737 6.50 5.66 -4.82
N ILE A 738 5.49 4.78 -4.68
CA ILE A 738 5.33 3.92 -3.52
C ILE A 738 6.21 2.67 -3.69
N GLY A 739 6.88 2.25 -2.62
CA GLY A 739 7.64 1.00 -2.58
C GLY A 739 8.85 1.05 -1.66
N ALA A 740 9.28 -0.10 -1.11
CA ALA A 740 10.47 -0.22 -0.27
C ALA A 740 11.77 -0.07 -1.09
N LEU A 741 11.74 -0.45 -2.37
CA LEU A 741 12.84 -0.27 -3.32
C LEU A 741 12.48 0.82 -4.33
N ARG A 742 13.49 1.59 -4.72
CA ARG A 742 13.43 2.56 -5.82
C ARG A 742 13.35 1.83 -7.17
N ALA A 743 13.02 2.56 -8.23
CA ALA A 743 12.96 2.01 -9.58
C ALA A 743 14.31 1.46 -10.10
N ASP A 744 15.42 1.90 -9.50
CA ASP A 744 16.77 1.38 -9.75
C ASP A 744 17.12 0.11 -8.94
N GLY A 745 16.20 -0.40 -8.13
CA GLY A 745 16.38 -1.60 -7.31
C GLY A 745 17.14 -1.39 -5.99
N THR A 746 17.45 -0.14 -5.61
CA THR A 746 18.07 0.16 -4.31
C THR A 746 17.02 0.41 -3.23
N GLU A 747 17.30 -0.03 -2.00
CA GLU A 747 16.41 0.11 -0.85
C GLU A 747 16.30 1.57 -0.39
N LYS A 748 15.06 2.02 -0.15
CA LYS A 748 14.75 3.28 0.52
C LYS A 748 14.86 3.12 2.05
N PRO A 749 14.96 4.21 2.82
CA PRO A 749 14.86 4.18 4.28
C PRO A 749 13.65 3.38 4.80
N GLU A 750 12.51 3.40 4.10
CA GLU A 750 11.31 2.62 4.43
C GLU A 750 11.58 1.11 4.58
N ALA A 751 12.58 0.56 3.88
CA ALA A 751 12.97 -0.84 4.04
C ALA A 751 13.47 -1.14 5.47
N ASP A 752 14.13 -0.18 6.14
CA ASP A 752 14.62 -0.32 7.52
C ASP A 752 13.48 -0.67 8.49
N VAL A 753 12.24 -0.19 8.24
CA VAL A 753 11.06 -0.55 9.04
C VAL A 753 10.83 -2.06 9.04
N SER A 754 10.92 -2.71 7.87
CA SER A 754 10.77 -4.17 7.77
C SER A 754 11.89 -4.89 8.53
N TYR A 755 13.15 -4.49 8.33
CA TYR A 755 14.29 -5.08 9.03
C TYR A 755 14.18 -4.97 10.55
N ASP A 756 13.78 -3.82 11.07
CA ASP A 756 13.73 -3.57 12.51
C ASP A 756 12.52 -4.25 13.15
N PHE A 757 11.34 -4.17 12.53
CA PHE A 757 10.15 -4.86 13.04
C PHE A 757 10.28 -6.37 12.89
N GLY A 758 10.83 -6.87 11.78
CA GLY A 758 11.05 -8.29 11.54
C GLY A 758 11.94 -8.92 12.62
N ARG A 759 13.06 -8.27 12.97
CA ARG A 759 13.93 -8.73 14.07
C ARG A 759 13.20 -8.68 15.42
N PHE A 760 12.55 -7.57 15.74
CA PHE A 760 11.88 -7.39 17.03
C PHE A 760 10.71 -8.36 17.23
N MET A 761 9.83 -8.48 16.23
CA MET A 761 8.63 -9.33 16.31
C MET A 761 8.99 -10.82 16.35
N GLU A 762 10.02 -11.26 15.63
CA GLU A 762 10.50 -12.65 15.74
C GLU A 762 11.00 -12.97 17.16
N GLN A 763 11.70 -12.03 17.81
CA GLN A 763 12.19 -12.21 19.18
C GLN A 763 11.05 -12.36 20.20
N ILE A 764 9.94 -11.64 20.02
CA ILE A 764 8.83 -11.60 20.98
C ILE A 764 7.60 -12.41 20.55
N ARG A 765 7.65 -13.14 19.43
CA ARG A 765 6.47 -13.79 18.82
C ARG A 765 5.66 -14.67 19.76
N ASP A 766 6.30 -15.38 20.69
CA ASP A 766 5.62 -16.29 21.61
C ASP A 766 4.81 -15.58 22.71
N LEU A 767 4.86 -14.24 22.75
CA LEU A 767 4.00 -13.39 23.56
C LEU A 767 2.58 -13.30 23.01
N PHE A 768 2.41 -13.38 21.68
CA PHE A 768 1.15 -13.12 20.96
C PHE A 768 0.13 -14.26 21.07
N THR A 769 -0.28 -14.57 22.31
CA THR A 769 -1.29 -15.58 22.65
C THR A 769 -2.28 -15.00 23.65
N ASP A 770 -3.57 -15.22 23.45
CA ASP A 770 -4.63 -14.95 24.44
C ASP A 770 -4.55 -13.54 25.06
N ARG A 771 -4.44 -12.51 24.20
CA ARG A 771 -4.39 -11.10 24.63
C ARG A 771 -5.56 -10.77 25.57
N GLU A 772 -5.31 -10.00 26.62
CA GLU A 772 -6.41 -9.46 27.44
C GLU A 772 -7.20 -8.41 26.66
N LEU A 773 -8.53 -8.41 26.82
CA LEU A 773 -9.40 -7.45 26.15
C LEU A 773 -9.66 -6.22 27.01
N GLU A 774 -10.01 -5.15 26.31
CA GLU A 774 -10.40 -3.87 26.87
C GLU A 774 -11.73 -3.99 27.61
N ASP A 775 -11.80 -3.36 28.79
CA ASP A 775 -13.00 -3.25 29.62
C ASP A 775 -14.02 -2.24 29.06
N ILE A 776 -13.64 -1.46 28.04
CA ILE A 776 -14.49 -0.50 27.33
C ILE A 776 -14.82 -1.03 25.94
N ALA A 777 -16.10 -1.12 25.62
CA ALA A 777 -16.59 -1.42 24.27
C ALA A 777 -17.29 -0.19 23.66
N VAL A 778 -17.02 0.10 22.39
CA VAL A 778 -17.65 1.18 21.63
C VAL A 778 -18.49 0.59 20.51
N VAL A 779 -19.76 0.98 20.44
CA VAL A 779 -20.68 0.55 19.39
C VAL A 779 -20.55 1.49 18.20
N PHE A 780 -20.26 0.93 17.01
CA PHE A 780 -20.30 1.68 15.76
C PHE A 780 -21.75 1.81 15.25
N PRO A 781 -22.31 3.03 15.13
CA PRO A 781 -23.73 3.24 14.82
C PRO A 781 -24.01 3.16 13.31
N TYR A 782 -24.09 1.94 12.77
CA TYR A 782 -24.32 1.68 11.34
C TYR A 782 -25.67 2.20 10.82
N SER A 783 -26.72 2.27 11.65
CA SER A 783 -27.98 2.89 11.24
C SER A 783 -27.78 4.35 10.82
N ASN A 784 -26.86 5.06 11.48
CA ASN A 784 -26.50 6.42 11.12
C ASN A 784 -25.51 6.45 9.98
N ASP A 785 -24.46 5.62 10.06
CA ASP A 785 -23.41 5.61 9.04
C ASP A 785 -23.96 5.31 7.65
N PHE A 786 -24.89 4.35 7.52
CA PHE A 786 -25.53 3.98 6.26
C PHE A 786 -26.74 4.84 5.90
N SER A 787 -27.08 5.83 6.73
CA SER A 787 -28.20 6.73 6.44
C SER A 787 -27.84 7.82 5.42
N ASN A 788 -28.84 8.61 5.05
CA ASN A 788 -28.66 9.82 4.24
C ASN A 788 -28.07 11.01 5.04
N ARG A 789 -27.68 10.81 6.31
CA ARG A 789 -27.06 11.80 7.20
C ARG A 789 -26.00 11.11 8.06
N SER A 790 -24.94 10.62 7.41
CA SER A 790 -23.83 9.96 8.12
C SER A 790 -23.05 10.96 8.98
N LEU A 791 -22.95 10.66 10.27
CA LEU A 791 -22.22 11.39 11.31
C LEU A 791 -21.35 10.43 12.15
N ALA A 792 -21.52 9.12 11.98
CA ALA A 792 -20.85 8.07 12.74
C ALA A 792 -19.32 8.15 12.66
N TYR A 793 -18.77 8.39 11.46
CA TYR A 793 -17.33 8.54 11.25
C TYR A 793 -16.76 9.71 12.08
N ASP A 794 -17.35 10.90 11.96
CA ASP A 794 -16.93 12.09 12.72
C ASP A 794 -17.01 11.86 14.24
N ALA A 795 -18.07 11.20 14.71
CA ALA A 795 -18.28 10.95 16.13
C ALA A 795 -17.25 9.96 16.70
N THR A 796 -17.03 8.85 15.99
CA THR A 796 -16.18 7.75 16.48
C THR A 796 -14.69 8.05 16.33
N THR A 797 -14.26 8.78 15.29
CA THR A 797 -12.88 9.28 15.17
C THR A 797 -12.57 10.28 16.29
N LYS A 798 -13.50 11.20 16.58
CA LYS A 798 -13.35 12.13 17.70
C LYS A 798 -13.27 11.42 19.05
N LEU A 799 -14.16 10.45 19.29
CA LEU A 799 -14.10 9.58 20.47
C LEU A 799 -12.72 8.94 20.58
N THR A 800 -12.23 8.33 19.49
CA THR A 800 -10.97 7.59 19.47
C THR A 800 -9.80 8.48 19.86
N ARG A 801 -9.77 9.71 19.34
CA ARG A 801 -8.74 10.70 19.68
C ARG A 801 -8.72 11.06 21.15
N VAL A 802 -9.89 11.40 21.72
CA VAL A 802 -9.97 11.75 23.15
C VAL A 802 -9.63 10.55 24.04
N MET A 803 -10.19 9.38 23.76
CA MET A 803 -9.92 8.16 24.55
C MET A 803 -8.45 7.75 24.49
N ALA A 804 -7.85 7.66 23.29
CA ALA A 804 -6.51 7.13 23.11
C ALA A 804 -5.40 8.12 23.48
N TYR A 805 -5.56 9.41 23.19
CA TYR A 805 -4.50 10.42 23.39
C TYR A 805 -4.69 11.27 24.65
N GLU A 806 -5.92 11.63 25.02
CA GLU A 806 -6.13 12.49 26.19
C GLU A 806 -6.33 11.66 27.46
N LEU A 807 -7.21 10.66 27.40
CA LEU A 807 -7.53 9.82 28.57
C LEU A 807 -6.59 8.61 28.71
N LYS A 808 -5.87 8.24 27.66
CA LYS A 808 -4.98 7.06 27.60
C LYS A 808 -5.71 5.76 27.94
N GLN A 809 -6.99 5.68 27.58
CA GLN A 809 -7.86 4.55 27.85
C GLN A 809 -8.17 3.80 26.56
N PRO A 810 -7.69 2.56 26.41
CA PRO A 810 -8.00 1.76 25.24
C PRO A 810 -9.43 1.23 25.27
N PHE A 811 -9.97 0.97 24.08
CA PHE A 811 -11.28 0.37 23.90
C PHE A 811 -11.24 -0.60 22.72
N ARG A 812 -12.29 -1.43 22.62
CA ARG A 812 -12.56 -2.28 21.46
C ARG A 812 -13.89 -1.90 20.81
N ALA A 813 -14.05 -2.19 19.53
CA ALA A 813 -15.28 -1.89 18.80
C ALA A 813 -16.21 -3.10 18.68
N VAL A 814 -17.51 -2.82 18.57
CA VAL A 814 -18.57 -3.76 18.18
C VAL A 814 -19.53 -3.08 17.20
N SER A 815 -20.27 -3.87 16.43
CA SER A 815 -21.28 -3.34 15.49
C SER A 815 -22.64 -3.19 16.16
N GLU A 816 -23.36 -2.12 15.82
CA GLU A 816 -24.78 -1.96 16.18
C GLU A 816 -25.65 -3.17 15.82
N TYR A 817 -25.36 -3.84 14.71
CA TYR A 817 -26.15 -4.98 14.23
C TYR A 817 -25.64 -6.35 14.70
N HIS A 818 -24.54 -6.40 15.47
CA HIS A 818 -23.90 -7.64 15.93
C HIS A 818 -23.48 -7.53 17.41
N LEU A 819 -24.46 -7.27 18.30
CA LEU A 819 -24.25 -7.00 19.72
C LEU A 819 -24.05 -8.26 20.57
N GLU A 820 -24.32 -9.45 20.03
CA GLU A 820 -24.12 -10.73 20.70
C GLU A 820 -22.69 -10.95 21.19
N ALA A 821 -21.71 -10.32 20.54
CA ALA A 821 -20.31 -10.33 20.94
C ALA A 821 -20.08 -9.78 22.35
N LEU A 822 -20.91 -8.83 22.81
CA LEU A 822 -20.82 -8.25 24.15
C LEU A 822 -21.06 -9.30 25.25
N LYS A 823 -21.95 -10.28 25.01
CA LYS A 823 -22.28 -11.35 25.97
C LYS A 823 -21.15 -12.33 26.17
N GLN A 824 -20.36 -12.59 25.13
CA GLN A 824 -19.26 -13.55 25.21
C GLN A 824 -18.10 -13.03 26.07
N GLN A 825 -17.88 -11.71 26.08
CA GLN A 825 -16.84 -11.04 26.83
C GLN A 825 -17.42 -9.74 27.39
N PRO A 826 -18.10 -9.75 28.54
CA PRO A 826 -18.78 -8.55 29.04
C PRO A 826 -17.81 -7.39 29.34
N PRO A 827 -17.97 -6.20 28.72
CA PRO A 827 -17.25 -5.00 29.12
C PRO A 827 -17.87 -4.37 30.38
N LYS A 828 -17.10 -3.57 31.11
CA LYS A 828 -17.63 -2.76 32.23
C LYS A 828 -18.36 -1.50 31.74
N LEU A 829 -17.90 -0.94 30.61
CA LEU A 829 -18.45 0.27 30.00
C LEU A 829 -18.74 0.06 28.52
N ILE A 830 -19.96 0.39 28.10
CA ILE A 830 -20.37 0.44 26.70
C ILE A 830 -20.61 1.90 26.34
N MET A 831 -20.03 2.37 25.24
CA MET A 831 -20.24 3.72 24.72
C MET A 831 -20.90 3.68 23.34
N VAL A 832 -21.92 4.52 23.14
CA VAL A 832 -22.59 4.74 21.85
C VAL A 832 -22.46 6.23 21.50
N PRO A 833 -21.43 6.62 20.73
CA PRO A 833 -21.11 8.03 20.50
C PRO A 833 -22.02 8.66 19.45
N SER A 834 -22.82 9.64 19.86
CA SER A 834 -23.65 10.50 19.00
C SER A 834 -24.36 9.74 17.87
N PRO A 835 -25.05 8.60 18.13
CA PRO A 835 -25.64 7.80 17.06
C PRO A 835 -26.66 8.62 16.25
N HIS A 836 -27.29 9.64 16.84
CA HIS A 836 -28.43 10.38 16.29
C HIS A 836 -29.64 9.51 16.04
N ASN A 837 -29.54 8.56 15.12
CA ASN A 837 -30.52 7.54 14.81
C ASN A 837 -29.91 6.16 15.03
N MET A 838 -30.70 5.24 15.58
CA MET A 838 -30.26 3.87 15.89
C MET A 838 -31.41 2.91 15.70
N ASP A 839 -31.12 1.66 15.36
CA ASP A 839 -32.09 0.58 15.33
C ASP A 839 -32.72 0.36 16.72
N SER A 840 -34.04 0.18 16.73
CA SER A 840 -34.79 0.10 17.99
C SER A 840 -34.55 -1.22 18.73
N ASP A 841 -34.31 -2.32 18.00
CA ASP A 841 -34.01 -3.61 18.61
C ASP A 841 -32.58 -3.59 19.17
N ALA A 842 -31.63 -2.99 18.45
CA ALA A 842 -30.26 -2.82 18.93
C ALA A 842 -30.19 -1.94 20.20
N LEU A 843 -30.91 -0.82 20.25
CA LEU A 843 -31.01 0.00 21.47
C LEU A 843 -31.62 -0.79 22.64
N SER A 844 -32.67 -1.55 22.37
CA SER A 844 -33.32 -2.40 23.39
C SER A 844 -32.36 -3.48 23.89
N GLU A 845 -31.57 -4.10 23.00
CA GLU A 845 -30.56 -5.09 23.39
C GLU A 845 -29.46 -4.48 24.26
N LEU A 846 -28.96 -3.28 23.95
CA LEU A 846 -27.97 -2.59 24.79
C LEU A 846 -28.51 -2.27 26.19
N LEU A 847 -29.75 -1.76 26.28
CA LEU A 847 -30.40 -1.46 27.55
C LEU A 847 -30.57 -2.74 28.37
N ASN A 848 -31.10 -3.81 27.76
CA ASN A 848 -31.25 -5.11 28.40
C ASN A 848 -29.90 -5.71 28.82
N PHE A 849 -28.85 -5.53 28.03
CA PHE A 849 -27.51 -6.00 28.37
C PHE A 849 -26.99 -5.30 29.63
N ALA A 850 -27.06 -3.96 29.66
CA ALA A 850 -26.66 -3.18 30.81
C ALA A 850 -27.48 -3.53 32.06
N GLU A 851 -28.80 -3.75 31.88
CA GLU A 851 -29.70 -4.16 32.96
C GLU A 851 -29.29 -5.50 33.60
N ASN A 852 -28.97 -6.49 32.77
CA ASN A 852 -28.73 -7.86 33.21
C ASN A 852 -27.28 -8.11 33.66
N GLU A 853 -26.30 -7.68 32.85
CA GLU A 853 -24.87 -7.98 33.04
C GLU A 853 -24.15 -6.96 33.93
N GLY A 854 -24.83 -5.87 34.32
CA GLY A 854 -24.28 -4.87 35.25
C GLY A 854 -23.33 -3.87 34.62
N ALA A 855 -23.29 -3.77 33.29
CA ALA A 855 -22.47 -2.79 32.58
C ALA A 855 -23.01 -1.36 32.74
N THR A 856 -22.12 -0.38 32.66
CA THR A 856 -22.49 1.02 32.49
C THR A 856 -22.64 1.30 30.99
N LEU A 857 -23.79 1.85 30.58
CA LEU A 857 -24.07 2.23 29.20
C LEU A 857 -24.05 3.77 29.09
N LEU A 858 -23.15 4.31 28.27
CA LEU A 858 -23.08 5.72 27.93
C LEU A 858 -23.63 5.94 26.51
N ILE A 859 -24.62 6.82 26.37
CA ILE A 859 -25.11 7.28 25.07
C ILE A 859 -25.12 8.80 25.04
N THR A 860 -24.66 9.41 23.95
CA THR A 860 -24.65 10.86 23.75
C THR A 860 -25.58 11.26 22.60
N GLY A 861 -26.26 12.40 22.70
CA GLY A 861 -27.19 12.89 21.69
C GLY A 861 -28.60 12.25 21.77
N PRO A 862 -29.39 12.36 20.68
CA PRO A 862 -30.77 11.88 20.65
C PRO A 862 -30.90 10.37 20.87
N LEU A 863 -31.84 9.97 21.72
CA LEU A 863 -32.21 8.58 21.97
C LEU A 863 -33.50 8.17 21.25
N GLY A 864 -34.35 9.11 20.84
CA GLY A 864 -35.72 8.86 20.37
C GLY A 864 -35.85 8.62 18.88
N LEU A 865 -34.79 8.75 18.09
CA LEU A 865 -34.84 8.58 16.63
C LEU A 865 -34.54 7.13 16.22
N ASP A 866 -35.51 6.48 15.58
CA ASP A 866 -35.32 5.15 14.98
C ASP A 866 -34.36 5.19 13.78
N ALA A 867 -33.98 4.01 13.26
CA ALA A 867 -33.04 3.89 12.15
C ALA A 867 -33.42 4.72 10.90
N TYR A 868 -34.71 5.05 10.72
CA TYR A 868 -35.23 5.85 9.60
C TYR A 868 -35.52 7.31 9.98
N TRP A 869 -34.90 7.82 11.05
CA TRP A 869 -35.02 9.21 11.54
C TRP A 869 -36.42 9.59 12.05
N LYS A 870 -37.26 8.62 12.41
CA LYS A 870 -38.58 8.91 12.99
C LYS A 870 -38.50 9.03 14.50
N THR A 871 -39.25 9.99 15.04
CA THR A 871 -39.41 10.15 16.48
C THR A 871 -40.20 9.00 17.09
N SER A 872 -39.73 8.47 18.21
CA SER A 872 -40.37 7.39 18.97
C SER A 872 -40.26 7.63 20.48
N ASP A 873 -41.19 7.03 21.22
CA ASP A 873 -41.26 7.02 22.68
C ASP A 873 -40.48 5.84 23.30
N ARG A 874 -39.63 5.17 22.53
CA ARG A 874 -38.99 3.88 22.84
C ARG A 874 -38.19 3.82 24.15
N VAL A 875 -37.77 4.96 24.69
CA VAL A 875 -37.10 5.05 26.00
C VAL A 875 -37.76 6.02 26.98
N ASP A 876 -38.94 6.56 26.68
CA ASP A 876 -39.63 7.53 27.55
C ASP A 876 -39.98 6.96 28.92
N HIS A 877 -40.21 5.63 28.97
CA HIS A 877 -40.44 4.91 30.22
C HIS A 877 -39.21 4.85 31.15
N LEU A 878 -38.00 5.08 30.61
CA LEU A 878 -36.74 5.09 31.36
C LEU A 878 -36.30 6.51 31.70
N VAL A 879 -36.15 7.37 30.69
CA VAL A 879 -35.56 8.72 30.84
C VAL A 879 -36.61 9.82 31.02
N GLY A 880 -37.89 9.50 30.86
CA GLY A 880 -38.98 10.48 30.85
C GLY A 880 -39.28 11.01 29.44
N GLN A 881 -40.33 11.83 29.33
CA GLN A 881 -40.72 12.41 28.04
C GLN A 881 -39.71 13.45 27.55
N ARG A 882 -39.35 13.35 26.27
CA ARG A 882 -38.33 14.17 25.63
C ARG A 882 -38.92 15.01 24.50
N SER A 883 -38.23 16.09 24.18
CA SER A 883 -38.46 16.90 22.98
C SER A 883 -37.20 16.88 22.12
N LEU A 884 -37.37 16.50 20.85
CA LEU A 884 -36.33 16.67 19.84
C LEU A 884 -36.17 18.16 19.52
N GLY A 885 -34.93 18.62 19.40
CA GLY A 885 -34.60 19.99 19.04
C GLY A 885 -33.29 20.07 18.28
N ASN A 886 -33.01 21.25 17.71
CA ASN A 886 -31.72 21.51 17.09
C ASN A 886 -30.74 22.02 18.15
N VAL A 887 -29.47 21.65 18.00
CA VAL A 887 -28.40 22.30 18.78
C VAL A 887 -28.27 23.78 18.39
N GLN A 888 -27.97 24.62 19.37
CA GLN A 888 -27.58 26.01 19.17
C GLN A 888 -26.07 26.13 18.93
N ARG A 889 -25.63 27.31 18.49
CA ARG A 889 -24.20 27.61 18.28
C ARG A 889 -23.38 27.34 19.55
N GLU A 890 -23.92 27.75 20.69
CA GLU A 890 -23.35 27.52 22.02
C GLU A 890 -24.44 26.91 22.90
N GLU A 891 -24.11 25.79 23.51
CA GLU A 891 -24.92 25.07 24.48
C GLU A 891 -24.14 25.01 25.81
N MET A 892 -24.84 24.73 26.90
CA MET A 892 -24.24 24.49 28.21
C MET A 892 -24.67 23.12 28.70
N LEU A 893 -23.71 22.27 29.07
CA LEU A 893 -23.95 20.95 29.62
C LEU A 893 -23.39 20.87 31.05
N ASN A 894 -24.22 20.46 32.00
CA ASN A 894 -23.78 20.10 33.34
C ASN A 894 -23.33 18.65 33.37
N ILE A 895 -22.06 18.42 33.72
CA ILE A 895 -21.47 17.10 33.93
C ILE A 895 -21.06 17.04 35.40
N ASN A 896 -21.75 16.22 36.19
CA ASN A 896 -21.45 16.01 37.61
C ASN A 896 -21.28 17.33 38.42
N GLY A 897 -22.20 18.28 38.21
CA GLY A 897 -22.19 19.57 38.92
C GLY A 897 -21.31 20.65 38.29
N VAL A 898 -20.55 20.35 37.23
CA VAL A 898 -19.70 21.31 36.52
C VAL A 898 -20.33 21.68 35.18
N ASN A 899 -20.45 22.99 34.92
CA ASN A 899 -21.00 23.50 33.66
C ASN A 899 -19.90 23.64 32.61
N HIS A 900 -20.04 22.91 31.50
CA HIS A 900 -19.16 22.99 30.34
C HIS A 900 -19.86 23.66 29.17
N ARG A 901 -19.11 24.49 28.45
CA ARG A 901 -19.58 25.04 27.17
C ARG A 901 -19.39 24.01 26.08
N VAL A 902 -20.45 23.78 25.30
CA VAL A 902 -20.47 22.88 24.16
C VAL A 902 -20.73 23.70 22.91
N THR A 903 -19.86 23.58 21.93
CA THR A 903 -19.77 24.55 20.82
C THR A 903 -19.97 23.84 19.48
N TYR A 904 -21.04 24.21 18.75
CA TYR A 904 -21.37 23.64 17.44
C TYR A 904 -21.10 24.66 16.33
N GLY A 905 -19.96 24.51 15.66
CA GLY A 905 -19.48 25.45 14.64
C GLY A 905 -19.95 25.13 13.22
N ARG A 906 -19.62 26.03 12.28
CA ARG A 906 -19.84 25.84 10.84
C ARG A 906 -21.30 25.49 10.53
N ARG A 907 -21.55 24.32 9.93
CA ARG A 907 -22.86 23.84 9.48
C ARG A 907 -23.57 22.94 10.51
N ARG A 908 -22.93 22.65 11.66
CA ARG A 908 -23.44 21.67 12.64
C ARG A 908 -24.84 21.98 13.16
N ILE A 909 -25.19 23.26 13.36
CA ILE A 909 -26.55 23.64 13.83
C ILE A 909 -27.68 23.25 12.87
N ALA A 910 -27.36 22.96 11.60
CA ALA A 910 -28.31 22.49 10.59
C ALA A 910 -28.31 20.97 10.42
N GLU A 911 -27.27 20.28 10.92
CA GLU A 911 -27.02 18.85 10.73
C GLU A 911 -27.36 18.03 11.97
N VAL A 912 -27.21 18.63 13.15
CA VAL A 912 -27.13 17.93 14.44
C VAL A 912 -28.37 18.23 15.29
N ALA A 913 -28.89 17.18 15.92
CA ALA A 913 -30.04 17.26 16.81
C ALA A 913 -29.65 16.98 18.27
N LYS A 914 -30.43 17.53 19.20
CA LYS A 914 -30.40 17.24 20.64
C LYS A 914 -31.78 16.77 21.11
N GLU A 915 -31.82 16.13 22.26
CA GLU A 915 -33.09 15.83 22.95
C GLU A 915 -33.07 16.38 24.36
N THR A 916 -34.09 17.13 24.76
CA THR A 916 -34.21 17.69 26.10
C THR A 916 -35.44 17.14 26.82
N LEU A 917 -35.40 17.02 28.14
CA LEU A 917 -36.56 16.62 28.93
C LEU A 917 -37.64 17.71 28.92
N LEU A 918 -38.92 17.34 28.71
CA LEU A 918 -40.03 18.30 28.53
C LEU A 918 -40.30 19.22 29.74
N HIS A 919 -39.81 18.86 30.92
CA HIS A 919 -40.01 19.62 32.16
C HIS A 919 -38.77 20.38 32.63
N ALA A 920 -37.72 20.48 31.81
CA ALA A 920 -36.57 21.34 32.12
C ALA A 920 -36.95 22.83 32.01
N GLU A 921 -36.56 23.63 32.99
CA GLU A 921 -36.77 25.08 32.93
C GLU A 921 -35.83 25.70 31.88
N ASN A 922 -36.32 26.60 31.02
CA ASN A 922 -35.52 27.23 29.94
C ASN A 922 -34.28 28.03 30.39
N HIS A 923 -34.03 28.15 31.69
CA HIS A 923 -32.89 28.86 32.28
C HIS A 923 -31.84 27.96 32.91
N THR A 924 -32.07 26.64 32.94
CA THR A 924 -31.09 25.67 33.44
C THR A 924 -30.30 25.06 32.27
N PRO A 925 -28.97 24.87 32.40
CA PRO A 925 -28.20 24.07 31.47
C PRO A 925 -28.80 22.68 31.27
N ASP A 926 -28.60 22.08 30.10
CA ASP A 926 -28.86 20.65 29.94
C ASP A 926 -27.96 19.87 30.92
N GLU A 927 -28.41 18.71 31.40
CA GLU A 927 -27.69 17.91 32.38
C GLU A 927 -27.47 16.48 31.88
N VAL A 928 -26.31 15.91 32.18
CA VAL A 928 -26.06 14.48 31.98
C VAL A 928 -26.94 13.67 32.93
N VAL A 929 -27.82 12.86 32.38
CA VAL A 929 -28.76 12.03 33.12
C VAL A 929 -28.08 10.72 33.51
N VAL A 930 -28.13 10.36 34.79
CA VAL A 930 -27.61 9.08 35.30
C VAL A 930 -28.72 8.31 35.98
N LEU A 931 -29.04 7.13 35.47
CA LEU A 931 -30.13 6.30 35.95
C LEU A 931 -29.63 4.89 36.31
N PRO A 932 -30.09 4.31 37.44
CA PRO A 932 -29.91 2.89 37.67
C PRO A 932 -30.71 2.10 36.63
N LEU A 933 -30.11 1.04 36.08
CA LEU A 933 -30.75 0.15 35.12
C LEU A 933 -30.45 -1.28 35.55
N GLY A 934 -31.35 -1.89 36.32
CA GLY A 934 -31.13 -3.22 36.92
C GLY A 934 -29.84 -3.30 37.73
N ASN A 935 -28.93 -4.19 37.32
CA ASN A 935 -27.59 -4.35 37.91
C ASN A 935 -26.60 -3.28 37.42
N GLY A 936 -26.89 -2.61 36.31
CA GLY A 936 -26.04 -1.63 35.65
C GLY A 936 -26.56 -0.21 35.77
N LYS A 937 -26.11 0.65 34.85
CA LYS A 937 -26.47 2.08 34.82
C LYS A 937 -26.56 2.59 33.39
N LEU A 938 -27.46 3.55 33.17
CA LEU A 938 -27.48 4.37 31.96
C LEU A 938 -26.94 5.77 32.29
N ILE A 939 -25.95 6.22 31.54
CA ILE A 939 -25.48 7.60 31.47
C ILE A 939 -25.91 8.14 30.11
N TRP A 940 -26.67 9.22 30.09
CA TRP A 940 -27.15 9.84 28.87
C TRP A 940 -26.79 11.32 28.83
N SER A 941 -26.07 11.74 27.79
CA SER A 941 -25.91 13.15 27.46
C SER A 941 -26.97 13.56 26.44
N PRO A 942 -27.84 14.54 26.72
CA PRO A 942 -28.83 15.04 25.75
C PRO A 942 -28.20 15.70 24.52
N LEU A 943 -26.94 16.11 24.63
CA LEU A 943 -26.16 16.73 23.57
C LEU A 943 -25.22 15.71 22.89
N PRO A 944 -25.11 15.73 21.55
CA PRO A 944 -24.16 14.90 20.79
C PRO A 944 -22.74 15.48 20.89
N LEU A 945 -22.05 15.16 21.99
CA LEU A 945 -20.78 15.79 22.33
C LEU A 945 -19.67 15.51 21.32
N GLU A 946 -19.61 14.35 20.69
CA GLU A 946 -18.53 14.02 19.75
C GLU A 946 -18.53 14.91 18.50
N LEU A 947 -19.67 15.52 18.16
CA LEU A 947 -19.80 16.43 17.03
C LEU A 947 -19.57 17.91 17.39
N ASN A 948 -19.22 18.19 18.65
CA ASN A 948 -18.86 19.51 19.14
C ASN A 948 -17.39 19.84 18.85
N SER A 949 -17.01 21.12 18.92
CA SER A 949 -15.65 21.59 18.60
C SER A 949 -14.70 21.70 19.81
N ARG A 950 -15.09 21.24 21.00
CA ARG A 950 -14.30 21.33 22.24
C ARG A 950 -14.09 19.94 22.85
N ASP A 951 -12.86 19.63 23.20
CA ASP A 951 -12.46 18.29 23.67
C ASP A 951 -12.73 18.15 25.17
N GLU A 952 -12.51 19.23 25.94
CA GLU A 952 -12.77 19.34 27.39
C GLU A 952 -14.11 18.70 27.84
N PRO A 953 -15.29 19.12 27.36
CA PRO A 953 -16.55 18.50 27.80
C PRO A 953 -16.65 17.01 27.47
N LEU A 954 -16.03 16.58 26.37
CA LEU A 954 -16.05 15.17 25.94
C LEU A 954 -15.13 14.32 26.83
N ALA A 955 -13.91 14.79 27.07
CA ALA A 955 -12.95 14.16 27.95
C ALA A 955 -13.50 14.04 29.39
N ASP A 956 -14.16 15.08 29.88
CA ASP A 956 -14.76 15.08 31.21
C ASP A 956 -15.94 14.12 31.32
N LEU A 957 -16.80 14.02 30.30
CA LEU A 957 -17.87 13.01 30.27
C LEU A 957 -17.31 11.58 30.25
N TYR A 958 -16.33 11.30 29.40
CA TYR A 958 -15.77 9.96 29.28
C TYR A 958 -14.98 9.55 30.52
N ARG A 959 -14.26 10.48 31.15
CA ARG A 959 -13.62 10.24 32.45
C ARG A 959 -14.65 9.92 33.51
N TYR A 960 -15.72 10.72 33.60
CA TYR A 960 -16.81 10.46 34.53
C TYR A 960 -17.45 9.09 34.31
N ALA A 961 -17.77 8.72 33.06
CA ALA A 961 -18.33 7.41 32.75
C ALA A 961 -17.39 6.26 33.10
N SER A 962 -16.08 6.43 32.86
CA SER A 962 -15.04 5.46 33.20
C SER A 962 -14.89 5.27 34.72
N GLU A 963 -14.93 6.36 35.49
CA GLU A 963 -14.94 6.31 36.96
C GLU A 963 -16.18 5.61 37.51
N VAL A 964 -17.37 5.92 36.95
CA VAL A 964 -18.64 5.27 37.34
C VAL A 964 -18.62 3.76 37.05
N ALA A 965 -17.97 3.36 35.96
CA ALA A 965 -17.82 1.96 35.55
C ALA A 965 -16.66 1.23 36.24
N GLY A 966 -15.82 1.92 37.03
CA GLY A 966 -14.66 1.32 37.69
C GLY A 966 -13.57 0.87 36.70
N ILE A 967 -13.34 1.66 35.65
CA ILE A 967 -12.23 1.45 34.72
C ILE A 967 -10.94 1.97 35.36
N GLU A 968 -9.91 1.13 35.37
CA GLU A 968 -8.57 1.49 35.83
C GLU A 968 -7.65 1.74 34.63
N ASN A 969 -6.66 2.63 34.79
CA ASN A 969 -5.66 2.86 33.76
C ASN A 969 -4.58 1.78 33.78
N GLU A 970 -4.19 1.28 32.60
CA GLU A 970 -3.14 0.27 32.45
C GLU A 970 -1.74 0.81 32.80
N LEU A 971 -1.56 2.14 32.67
CA LEU A 971 -0.32 2.88 32.88
C LEU A 971 -0.61 4.16 33.67
N GLU A 972 0.21 4.44 34.68
CA GLU A 972 0.31 5.75 35.30
C GLU A 972 1.38 6.55 34.56
N TRP A 973 0.98 7.69 33.96
CA TRP A 973 1.90 8.57 33.23
C TRP A 973 2.54 9.57 34.19
N ILE A 974 3.83 9.40 34.47
CA ILE A 974 4.62 10.29 35.33
C ILE A 974 5.17 11.47 34.53
N SER A 975 5.51 11.26 33.25
CA SER A 975 5.95 12.31 32.31
C SER A 975 5.49 12.01 30.89
N GLY A 976 5.11 13.06 30.15
CA GLY A 976 4.73 13.01 28.73
C GLY A 976 3.28 12.66 28.44
N GLY A 977 2.48 12.30 29.46
CA GLY A 977 1.07 11.91 29.28
C GLY A 977 0.14 13.07 28.92
N ASP A 978 0.50 14.30 29.30
CA ASP A 978 -0.22 15.55 29.07
C ASP A 978 0.03 16.16 27.68
N LEU A 979 1.01 15.63 26.93
CA LEU A 979 1.35 16.14 25.61
C LEU A 979 0.42 15.59 24.53
N ALA A 980 -0.28 16.51 23.87
CA ALA A 980 -1.06 16.20 22.68
C ALA A 980 -0.13 15.64 21.58
N GLY A 981 -0.55 14.54 20.95
CA GLY A 981 0.23 13.83 19.93
C GLY A 981 1.21 12.78 20.46
N ILE A 982 1.31 12.57 21.78
CA ILE A 982 1.99 11.38 22.31
C ILE A 982 0.94 10.30 22.57
N TYR A 983 1.05 9.18 21.88
CA TYR A 983 0.27 7.98 22.12
C TYR A 983 1.12 6.96 22.90
N GLY A 984 0.49 6.20 23.79
CA GLY A 984 1.15 5.10 24.50
C GLY A 984 0.13 4.11 25.05
N ARG A 985 0.46 2.82 24.96
CA ARG A 985 -0.42 1.75 25.41
C ARG A 985 0.37 0.50 25.83
N LYS A 986 -0.23 -0.30 26.73
CA LYS A 986 0.19 -1.66 27.07
C LYS A 986 -0.76 -2.69 26.43
N LEU A 987 -0.20 -3.77 25.90
CA LEU A 987 -0.93 -4.98 25.51
C LEU A 987 -0.50 -6.10 26.46
N SER A 988 -1.47 -6.62 27.22
CA SER A 988 -1.25 -7.67 28.22
C SER A 988 -1.52 -9.06 27.62
N PHE A 989 -0.62 -10.00 27.92
CA PHE A 989 -0.71 -11.40 27.53
C PHE A 989 -0.39 -12.30 28.75
N PRO A 990 -0.72 -13.60 28.72
CA PRO A 990 -0.45 -14.49 29.86
C PRO A 990 1.03 -14.59 30.25
N LYS A 991 1.95 -14.40 29.29
CA LYS A 991 3.40 -14.53 29.50
C LYS A 991 4.13 -13.19 29.73
N GLY A 992 3.46 -12.05 29.57
CA GLY A 992 4.10 -10.76 29.63
C GLY A 992 3.34 -9.64 28.94
N ASN A 993 4.03 -8.57 28.58
CA ASN A 993 3.41 -7.36 28.04
C ASN A 993 4.22 -6.78 26.88
N LEU A 994 3.52 -6.20 25.90
CA LEU A 994 4.10 -5.36 24.86
C LEU A 994 3.70 -3.90 25.11
N TYR A 995 4.66 -3.00 25.19
CA TYR A 995 4.42 -1.56 25.32
C TYR A 995 4.72 -0.89 23.99
N VAL A 996 3.84 0.01 23.56
CA VAL A 996 3.94 0.72 22.29
C VAL A 996 3.70 2.21 22.54
N PHE A 997 4.67 3.03 22.14
CA PHE A 997 4.62 4.49 22.23
C PHE A 997 4.90 5.12 20.87
N VAL A 998 4.16 6.17 20.53
CA VAL A 998 4.27 6.86 19.25
C VAL A 998 4.23 8.37 19.47
N SER A 999 5.13 9.08 18.79
CA SER A 999 5.15 10.55 18.78
C SER A 999 4.70 11.10 17.44
N GLU A 1000 3.61 11.87 17.48
CA GLU A 1000 3.21 12.86 16.47
C GLU A 1000 3.60 14.27 16.91
N PHE A 1001 4.37 14.38 18.00
CA PHE A 1001 4.80 15.63 18.57
C PHE A 1001 6.05 16.15 17.86
N ALA A 1002 6.16 17.48 17.76
CA ALA A 1002 7.23 18.13 16.99
C ALA A 1002 8.62 18.09 17.66
N LEU A 1003 8.69 17.69 18.94
CA LEU A 1003 9.91 17.67 19.75
C LEU A 1003 10.12 16.30 20.37
N ASN A 1004 11.39 15.96 20.62
CA ASN A 1004 11.73 14.80 21.43
C ASN A 1004 11.27 15.03 22.87
N HIS A 1005 10.82 13.98 23.54
CA HIS A 1005 10.38 14.07 24.93
C HIS A 1005 10.78 12.86 25.74
N GLU A 1006 11.15 13.06 27.00
CA GLU A 1006 11.37 11.96 27.94
C GLU A 1006 10.01 11.49 28.48
N VAL A 1007 9.65 10.25 28.16
CA VAL A 1007 8.44 9.61 28.66
C VAL A 1007 8.81 8.78 29.88
N LYS A 1008 7.99 8.91 30.93
CA LYS A 1008 8.12 8.11 32.15
C LYS A 1008 6.76 7.55 32.52
N VAL A 1009 6.66 6.23 32.58
CA VAL A 1009 5.41 5.52 32.90
C VAL A 1009 5.64 4.49 33.99
N ARG A 1010 4.64 4.29 34.84
CA ARG A 1010 4.57 3.17 35.78
C ARG A 1010 3.47 2.21 35.32
N ASP A 1011 3.81 0.93 35.22
CA ASP A 1011 2.81 -0.12 35.03
C ASP A 1011 2.03 -0.32 36.34
N THR A 1012 0.71 -0.10 36.33
CA THR A 1012 -0.13 -0.18 37.52
C THR A 1012 -0.27 -1.60 38.09
N ARG A 1013 -0.02 -2.63 37.26
CA ARG A 1013 -0.12 -4.04 37.65
C ARG A 1013 1.17 -4.57 38.26
N THR A 1014 2.32 -4.21 37.70
CA THR A 1014 3.64 -4.72 38.16
C THR A 1014 4.38 -3.74 39.08
N GLY A 1015 4.01 -2.46 39.08
CA GLY A 1015 4.71 -1.39 39.78
C GLY A 1015 6.00 -0.93 39.10
N ALA A 1016 6.45 -1.60 38.04
CA ALA A 1016 7.68 -1.27 37.32
C ALA A 1016 7.58 0.11 36.64
N ILE A 1017 8.69 0.86 36.69
CA ILE A 1017 8.79 2.19 36.08
C ILE A 1017 9.76 2.13 34.90
N TYR A 1018 9.32 2.62 33.74
CA TYR A 1018 10.14 2.72 32.53
C TYR A 1018 10.33 4.19 32.14
N THR A 1019 11.56 4.55 31.83
CA THR A 1019 11.93 5.88 31.32
C THR A 1019 12.69 5.74 30.00
N PHE A 1020 12.32 6.54 29.00
CA PHE A 1020 12.96 6.52 27.68
C PHE A 1020 12.76 7.83 26.93
N LEU A 1021 13.66 8.10 25.98
CA LEU A 1021 13.50 9.21 25.04
C LEU A 1021 12.59 8.79 23.89
N LEU A 1022 11.43 9.44 23.76
CA LEU A 1022 10.58 9.32 22.59
C LEU A 1022 10.91 10.46 21.61
N GLU A 1023 11.62 10.12 20.53
CA GLU A 1023 11.99 11.08 19.50
C GLU A 1023 10.77 11.57 18.70
N LYS A 1024 10.83 12.80 18.19
CA LYS A 1024 9.79 13.37 17.33
C LYS A 1024 9.54 12.47 16.12
N ASN A 1025 8.27 12.28 15.74
CA ASN A 1025 7.86 11.46 14.59
C ASN A 1025 8.30 9.99 14.62
N ARG A 1026 8.83 9.47 15.75
CA ARG A 1026 9.28 8.07 15.88
C ARG A 1026 8.39 7.28 16.83
N SER A 1027 8.63 5.97 16.91
CA SER A 1027 8.00 5.07 17.88
C SER A 1027 9.01 4.44 18.85
N VAL A 1028 8.56 4.04 20.04
CA VAL A 1028 9.32 3.22 20.99
C VAL A 1028 8.48 2.01 21.35
N LEU A 1029 9.04 0.82 21.18
CA LEU A 1029 8.38 -0.44 21.55
C LEU A 1029 9.33 -1.28 22.39
N PHE A 1030 8.78 -1.96 23.39
CA PHE A 1030 9.53 -2.95 24.18
C PHE A 1030 8.60 -4.00 24.77
N ALA A 1031 9.14 -5.19 25.02
CA ALA A 1031 8.43 -6.30 25.63
C ALA A 1031 9.00 -6.65 27.00
N THR A 1032 8.14 -7.14 27.88
CA THR A 1032 8.48 -7.56 29.24
C THR A 1032 7.88 -8.93 29.53
N ASP A 1033 8.39 -9.61 30.55
CA ASP A 1033 7.72 -10.77 31.13
C ASP A 1033 6.51 -10.37 32.00
N ALA A 1034 5.82 -11.35 32.58
CA ALA A 1034 4.66 -11.10 33.45
C ALA A 1034 4.99 -10.32 34.73
N ALA A 1035 6.25 -10.32 35.17
CA ALA A 1035 6.73 -9.55 36.33
C ALA A 1035 7.16 -8.12 35.94
N GLY A 1036 7.12 -7.77 34.65
CA GLY A 1036 7.57 -6.47 34.14
C GLY A 1036 9.07 -6.39 33.89
N GLN A 1037 9.82 -7.49 33.88
CA GLN A 1037 11.25 -7.43 33.54
C GLN A 1037 11.43 -7.30 32.03
N LEU A 1038 12.26 -6.33 31.60
CA LEU A 1038 12.54 -6.04 30.20
C LEU A 1038 13.15 -7.27 29.48
N GLN A 1039 12.55 -7.67 28.35
CA GLN A 1039 12.98 -8.82 27.55
C GLN A 1039 13.54 -8.42 26.17
N ALA A 1040 12.94 -7.41 25.54
CA ALA A 1040 13.31 -6.97 24.19
C ALA A 1040 12.98 -5.50 23.99
N VAL A 1041 13.78 -4.81 23.17
CA VAL A 1041 13.58 -3.41 22.78
C VAL A 1041 13.61 -3.33 21.25
N TYR A 1042 12.66 -2.60 20.67
CA TYR A 1042 12.66 -2.27 19.25
C TYR A 1042 13.74 -1.22 18.97
N ARG A 1043 14.64 -1.53 18.01
CA ARG A 1043 15.85 -0.74 17.70
C ARG A 1043 16.77 -0.53 18.92
N PRO A 1044 17.32 -1.61 19.51
CA PRO A 1044 18.10 -1.53 20.76
C PRO A 1044 19.40 -0.72 20.62
N ASP A 1045 19.90 -0.52 19.40
CA ASP A 1045 21.07 0.32 19.12
C ASP A 1045 20.74 1.82 19.08
N GLU A 1046 19.45 2.18 18.98
CA GLU A 1046 18.95 3.56 18.92
C GLU A 1046 18.11 3.95 20.14
N VAL A 1047 17.53 2.98 20.84
CA VAL A 1047 16.56 3.18 21.92
C VAL A 1047 17.05 2.52 23.21
N GLU A 1048 17.16 3.32 24.27
CA GLU A 1048 17.46 2.86 25.63
C GLU A 1048 16.19 2.94 26.51
N ILE A 1049 15.88 1.85 27.21
CA ILE A 1049 14.79 1.78 28.19
C ILE A 1049 15.41 1.62 29.58
N VAL A 1050 15.27 2.64 30.42
CA VAL A 1050 15.71 2.59 31.82
C VAL A 1050 14.58 2.07 32.69
N GLN A 1051 14.72 0.84 33.20
CA GLN A 1051 13.82 0.24 34.17
C GLN A 1051 14.30 0.53 35.59
N GLN A 1052 13.42 1.05 36.46
CA GLN A 1052 13.69 1.20 37.89
C GLN A 1052 13.07 0.02 38.66
N GLU A 1053 13.86 -0.65 39.50
CA GLU A 1053 13.36 -1.68 40.40
C GLU A 1053 12.43 -1.06 41.45
N VAL A 1054 11.35 -1.76 41.77
CA VAL A 1054 10.49 -1.40 42.90
C VAL A 1054 11.35 -1.57 44.16
N GLU A 1055 11.69 -0.48 44.84
CA GLU A 1055 12.24 -0.57 46.20
C GLU A 1055 11.22 -1.34 47.04
N GLY A 1056 11.57 -2.58 47.41
CA GLY A 1056 10.71 -3.41 48.25
C GLY A 1056 10.51 -2.73 49.60
N GLU A 1057 9.25 -2.50 49.97
CA GLU A 1057 8.88 -2.22 51.37
C GLU A 1057 9.04 -3.46 52.26
#